data_AF-Q5Z4C3-F1
#
_entry.id   AF-Q5Z4C3-F1
#
_cell.length_a   1.000
_cell.length_b   1.000
_cell.length_c   1.000
_cell.angle_alpha   90.00
_cell.angle_beta   90.00
_cell.angle_gamma   90.00
#
_symmetry.space_group_name_H-M   'P 1'
#
loop_
_entity.id
_entity.type
_entity.pdbx_description
1 polymer ?
#
loop_
_entity_poly.entity_id
_entity_poly.type
_entity_poly.pdbx_seq_one_letter_code
_entity_poly.pdbx_strand_id
1 'polypeptide(L)'
;MSRQLSIGKRHLQSWLRYHSSQQDDNTGVPAIVDLAAMRDVMAKLGCDPYQINPLIPVDVVIDHAVRVDVVRSHDALDKNMELEFDRNKERFGFLKWASTAFHKMQVFPPGSGIVHQVNLEYLARVVFNADGIMYPDSVVGTDSHTTMINSLGVAGWGVGGIEAIVAMLGQPMDMVLPGVVGFKLSGMLRDGVTATDLVLTITQMLRKHGVVGKFVEFYGVGVGELSLPARATIANMSPEYGASMGFFPVDHVTLDYLKLTGRSNETVSMIEAYLRANNMFVEHHEPHTERVYSSYLELNLIDVEPCISGPKRPHDRVPLKEMKSDWHACLDSRVGFKGFAVPRECQDKVVKFDFQGQPAEIKHGSVVLAAICSSTNTSNPSVIVGAGLVAKKACELGLEVKPWVKTSFTHGSAVTREYLKHSHLQDYLNQQGFHLAAFGCATCVGNSGDLDESVSAAITENDIVSVAVLSANRNFEGRVHPLTRANYLASPPLVVAYALAGTVDIDFEKEPIGHGKDGNEVYLRDIWPTNEEIEQVVKSSVLPHMFTQTYESIKRCNRRWNELRVPGEAAALYPWDPSSTYIRKPPYLEGMAMSPPSRPRSVRDAYCLLNLGDSVTTDHISYSGSITPGSAAAEYLRAAGVADRERLGSYGGRRGNDEVVVRGAFANARIVNKLMNGKVGPKTVHVPTGEELCVFDAAIKYKSEGHNMVIVIAGAEYGSGSSRDSAAKGPMLLSKDKWPNYVGPVYIQG
;
A
#
# COMPACT_ATOMS: atom_id res chain seq x y z
N MET A 1 -8.05 48.29 27.49
CA MET A 1 -7.26 47.72 26.38
C MET A 1 -7.13 46.22 26.61
N SER A 2 -8.10 45.47 26.11
CA SER A 2 -8.17 44.01 26.25
C SER A 2 -8.86 43.47 25.01
N ARG A 3 -8.12 42.80 24.12
CA ARG A 3 -8.67 41.79 23.21
C ARG A 3 -7.58 40.95 22.57
N GLN A 4 -7.63 39.67 22.94
CA GLN A 4 -7.39 38.48 22.13
C GLN A 4 -5.97 38.20 21.64
N LEU A 5 -5.26 37.46 22.51
CA LEU A 5 -4.42 36.32 22.14
C LEU A 5 -5.20 35.39 21.19
N SER A 6 -5.03 35.53 19.87
CA SER A 6 -5.30 34.42 18.95
C SER A 6 -4.06 33.52 18.95
N ILE A 7 -4.23 32.28 19.40
CA ILE A 7 -3.25 31.21 19.24
C ILE A 7 -3.01 31.05 17.74
N GLY A 8 -1.93 31.64 17.25
CA GLY A 8 -1.56 31.61 15.85
C GLY A 8 -1.13 30.20 15.47
N LYS A 9 -1.93 29.52 14.66
CA LYS A 9 -1.44 28.42 13.82
C LYS A 9 -0.37 29.05 12.90
N ARG A 10 0.91 28.86 13.23
CA ARG A 10 2.01 29.18 12.32
C ARG A 10 1.91 28.16 11.18
N HIS A 11 1.32 28.58 10.06
CA HIS A 11 1.43 27.83 8.83
C HIS A 11 2.90 27.87 8.39
N LEU A 12 3.50 26.71 8.11
CA LEU A 12 4.66 26.75 7.23
C LEU A 12 4.09 27.11 5.85
N GLN A 13 4.32 28.34 5.41
CA GLN A 13 4.65 28.53 3.99
C GLN A 13 6.07 27.98 3.83
N SER A 14 6.19 26.66 3.90
CA SER A 14 7.45 26.02 3.58
C SER A 14 7.74 26.35 2.13
N TRP A 15 8.89 26.97 1.89
CA TRP A 15 9.61 26.83 0.63
C TRP A 15 10.09 25.38 0.44
N LEU A 16 9.24 24.40 0.72
CA LEU A 16 9.39 23.03 0.25
C LEU A 16 9.09 23.11 -1.24
N ARG A 17 10.10 23.49 -2.03
CA ARG A 17 10.14 23.04 -3.41
C ARG A 17 10.26 21.53 -3.31
N TYR A 18 9.24 20.82 -3.77
CA TYR A 18 9.29 19.37 -3.82
C TYR A 18 10.16 18.99 -5.01
N HIS A 19 11.09 18.05 -4.84
CA HIS A 19 12.11 17.80 -5.86
C HIS A 19 11.90 16.48 -6.61
N SER A 20 10.97 15.65 -6.14
CA SER A 20 10.43 14.56 -6.92
C SER A 20 8.98 14.28 -6.52
N SER A 21 8.18 13.80 -7.46
CA SER A 21 6.91 13.14 -7.15
C SER A 21 6.93 11.70 -7.62
N GLN A 22 6.54 10.77 -6.75
CA GLN A 22 6.45 9.34 -7.10
C GLN A 22 5.01 8.88 -7.21
N GLN A 23 4.67 8.20 -8.29
CA GLN A 23 3.31 7.72 -8.49
C GLN A 23 3.28 6.23 -8.76
N ASP A 24 2.38 5.52 -8.07
CA ASP A 24 1.93 4.21 -8.52
C ASP A 24 0.91 4.36 -9.67
N ASP A 25 0.66 3.33 -10.47
CA ASP A 25 -0.25 3.45 -11.62
C ASP A 25 -1.73 3.66 -11.25
N ASN A 26 -2.19 3.15 -10.10
CA ASN A 26 -3.58 3.33 -9.67
C ASN A 26 -3.87 4.75 -9.17
N THR A 27 -2.87 5.52 -8.79
CA THR A 27 -3.00 6.94 -8.37
C THR A 27 -2.38 7.89 -9.38
N GLY A 28 -1.43 7.42 -10.18
CA GLY A 28 -0.77 8.17 -11.24
C GLY A 28 -1.63 8.32 -12.49
N VAL A 29 -2.37 7.28 -12.90
CA VAL A 29 -3.34 7.41 -14.00
C VAL A 29 -4.33 8.57 -13.76
N PRO A 30 -5.07 8.65 -12.64
CA PRO A 30 -5.99 9.77 -12.43
C PRO A 30 -5.27 11.13 -12.29
N ALA A 31 -4.05 11.19 -11.75
CA ALA A 31 -3.30 12.44 -11.69
C ALA A 31 -2.88 12.95 -13.08
N ILE A 32 -2.46 12.03 -13.96
CA ILE A 32 -2.10 12.36 -15.35
C ILE A 32 -3.36 12.70 -16.15
N VAL A 33 -4.50 12.06 -15.88
CA VAL A 33 -5.81 12.43 -16.45
C VAL A 33 -6.17 13.87 -16.11
N ASP A 34 -5.94 14.29 -14.86
CA ASP A 34 -6.16 15.68 -14.45
C ASP A 34 -5.22 16.64 -15.18
N LEU A 35 -3.91 16.34 -15.29
CA LEU A 35 -2.97 17.16 -16.08
C LEU A 35 -3.39 17.28 -17.55
N ALA A 36 -3.83 16.18 -18.17
CA ALA A 36 -4.34 16.18 -19.54
C ALA A 36 -5.61 17.05 -19.67
N ALA A 37 -6.53 16.96 -18.70
CA ALA A 37 -7.73 17.78 -18.66
C ALA A 37 -7.41 19.27 -18.45
N MET A 38 -6.41 19.60 -17.63
CA MET A 38 -5.93 20.96 -17.43
C MET A 38 -5.35 21.55 -18.73
N ARG A 39 -4.60 20.76 -19.52
CA ARG A 39 -4.14 21.18 -20.85
C ARG A 39 -5.28 21.53 -21.79
N ASP A 40 -6.35 20.73 -21.81
CA ASP A 40 -7.54 21.03 -22.60
C ASP A 40 -8.22 22.34 -22.18
N VAL A 41 -8.27 22.62 -20.87
CA VAL A 41 -8.86 23.86 -20.36
C VAL A 41 -8.00 25.06 -20.74
N MET A 42 -6.68 24.97 -20.61
CA MET A 42 -5.76 26.01 -21.08
C MET A 42 -5.96 26.33 -22.56
N ALA A 43 -6.04 25.30 -23.41
CA ALA A 43 -6.29 25.47 -24.83
C ALA A 43 -7.66 26.14 -25.09
N LYS A 44 -8.72 25.74 -24.38
CA LYS A 44 -10.06 26.35 -24.48
C LYS A 44 -10.10 27.81 -24.03
N LEU A 45 -9.26 28.19 -23.07
CA LEU A 45 -9.12 29.56 -22.58
C LEU A 45 -8.18 30.41 -23.46
N GLY A 46 -7.65 29.85 -24.56
CA GLY A 46 -6.74 30.53 -25.48
C GLY A 46 -5.31 30.65 -24.95
N CYS A 47 -4.94 29.86 -23.93
CA CYS A 47 -3.60 29.78 -23.37
C CYS A 47 -2.81 28.61 -23.95
N ASP A 48 -1.47 28.67 -23.81
CA ASP A 48 -0.58 27.58 -24.24
C ASP A 48 -0.72 26.35 -23.31
N PRO A 49 -1.15 25.17 -23.83
CA PRO A 49 -1.26 23.96 -23.03
C PRO A 49 0.09 23.46 -22.49
N TYR A 50 1.22 23.78 -23.11
CA TYR A 50 2.53 23.33 -22.64
C TYR A 50 2.94 23.97 -21.30
N GLN A 51 2.26 25.03 -20.86
CA GLN A 51 2.45 25.59 -19.51
C GLN A 51 2.00 24.63 -18.40
N ILE A 52 1.08 23.69 -18.69
CA ILE A 52 0.78 22.58 -17.79
C ILE A 52 1.84 21.51 -18.01
N ASN A 53 2.92 21.62 -17.25
CA ASN A 53 4.02 20.66 -17.25
C ASN A 53 4.67 20.60 -15.86
N PRO A 54 5.14 19.42 -15.40
CA PRO A 54 5.92 19.34 -14.18
C PRO A 54 7.16 20.26 -14.22
N LEU A 55 7.33 21.05 -13.16
CA LEU A 55 8.51 21.89 -12.92
C LEU A 55 9.62 21.12 -12.19
N ILE A 56 9.26 19.99 -11.59
CA ILE A 56 10.10 19.13 -10.76
C ILE A 56 10.15 17.72 -11.39
N PRO A 57 11.20 16.93 -11.13
CA PRO A 57 11.23 15.51 -11.52
C PRO A 57 9.98 14.74 -11.09
N VAL A 58 9.45 13.90 -11.97
CA VAL A 58 8.32 13.01 -11.69
C VAL A 58 8.68 11.60 -12.13
N ASP A 59 8.64 10.65 -11.20
CA ASP A 59 8.95 9.24 -11.44
C ASP A 59 7.68 8.40 -11.21
N VAL A 60 7.09 7.85 -12.28
CA VAL A 60 5.92 6.97 -12.20
C VAL A 60 6.38 5.53 -12.32
N VAL A 61 5.99 4.66 -11.39
CA VAL A 61 6.33 3.22 -11.41
C VAL A 61 5.05 2.42 -11.53
N ILE A 62 4.98 1.52 -12.51
CA ILE A 62 3.81 0.67 -12.74
C ILE A 62 3.95 -0.63 -11.96
N ASP A 63 3.24 -0.76 -10.85
CA ASP A 63 3.39 -1.85 -9.88
C ASP A 63 2.07 -2.35 -9.24
N HIS A 64 0.94 -1.67 -9.44
CA HIS A 64 -0.37 -2.04 -8.91
C HIS A 64 -1.31 -2.70 -9.94
N ALA A 65 -0.87 -2.89 -11.19
CA ALA A 65 -1.67 -3.50 -12.24
C ALA A 65 -1.65 -5.04 -12.22
N VAL A 66 -0.52 -5.63 -11.85
CA VAL A 66 -0.35 -7.10 -11.84
C VAL A 66 -1.24 -7.78 -10.79
N ARG A 67 -1.78 -8.94 -11.17
CA ARG A 67 -2.59 -9.84 -10.33
C ARG A 67 -1.94 -11.21 -10.28
N VAL A 68 -2.08 -11.90 -9.15
CA VAL A 68 -1.56 -13.26 -8.94
C VAL A 68 -2.56 -14.29 -9.47
N ASP A 69 -2.79 -14.33 -10.78
CA ASP A 69 -3.72 -15.27 -11.41
C ASP A 69 -3.15 -16.70 -11.43
N VAL A 70 -1.88 -16.84 -11.79
CA VAL A 70 -1.14 -18.11 -11.84
C VAL A 70 -0.14 -18.16 -10.68
N VAL A 71 -0.08 -19.31 -10.01
CA VAL A 71 0.80 -19.57 -8.85
C VAL A 71 1.46 -20.93 -8.97
N ARG A 72 2.44 -21.20 -8.10
CA ARG A 72 3.09 -22.51 -7.93
C ARG A 72 3.61 -23.13 -9.24
N SER A 73 4.08 -22.28 -10.17
CA SER A 73 4.61 -22.71 -11.47
C SER A 73 5.81 -21.87 -11.87
N HIS A 74 6.76 -22.47 -12.59
CA HIS A 74 7.93 -21.78 -13.15
C HIS A 74 7.56 -20.70 -14.19
N ASP A 75 6.41 -20.83 -14.84
CA ASP A 75 5.90 -19.87 -15.84
C ASP A 75 4.90 -18.85 -15.26
N ALA A 76 4.70 -18.84 -13.92
CA ALA A 76 3.74 -17.97 -13.27
C ALA A 76 4.01 -16.48 -13.54
N LEU A 77 5.27 -16.05 -13.45
CA LEU A 77 5.68 -14.68 -13.76
C LEU A 77 5.25 -14.25 -15.17
N ASP A 78 5.63 -15.03 -16.19
CA ASP A 78 5.39 -14.68 -17.59
C ASP A 78 3.89 -14.63 -17.92
N LYS A 79 3.12 -15.61 -17.41
CA LYS A 79 1.65 -15.67 -17.56
C LYS A 79 0.95 -14.51 -16.86
N ASN A 80 1.33 -14.19 -15.64
CA ASN A 80 0.74 -13.06 -14.90
C ASN A 80 1.06 -11.72 -15.58
N MET A 81 2.28 -11.54 -16.09
CA MET A 81 2.65 -10.36 -16.87
C MET A 81 1.92 -10.28 -18.21
N GLU A 82 1.59 -11.41 -18.83
CA GLU A 82 0.77 -11.44 -20.06
C GLU A 82 -0.64 -10.96 -19.80
N LEU A 83 -1.29 -11.53 -18.79
CA LEU A 83 -2.63 -11.13 -18.36
C LEU A 83 -2.65 -9.66 -17.90
N GLU A 84 -1.59 -9.20 -17.22
CA GLU A 84 -1.45 -7.79 -16.84
C GLU A 84 -1.48 -6.88 -18.08
N PHE A 85 -0.68 -7.16 -19.11
CA PHE A 85 -0.65 -6.37 -20.33
C PHE A 85 -1.96 -6.39 -21.09
N ASP A 86 -2.59 -7.56 -21.22
CA ASP A 86 -3.85 -7.70 -21.94
C ASP A 86 -4.98 -6.92 -21.28
N ARG A 87 -5.06 -6.95 -19.93
CA ARG A 87 -6.09 -6.26 -19.17
C ARG A 87 -5.86 -4.74 -19.10
N ASN A 88 -4.60 -4.29 -19.12
CA ASN A 88 -4.23 -2.90 -18.84
C ASN A 88 -3.65 -2.14 -20.05
N LYS A 89 -3.71 -2.72 -21.26
CA LYS A 89 -3.13 -2.14 -22.49
C LYS A 89 -3.44 -0.66 -22.69
N GLU A 90 -4.68 -0.26 -22.44
CA GLU A 90 -5.11 1.14 -22.61
C GLU A 90 -4.48 2.07 -21.56
N ARG A 91 -4.48 1.66 -20.29
CA ARG A 91 -3.82 2.41 -19.19
C ARG A 91 -2.33 2.55 -19.45
N PHE A 92 -1.68 1.48 -19.89
CA PHE A 92 -0.26 1.50 -20.23
C PHE A 92 0.01 2.39 -21.45
N GLY A 93 -0.88 2.40 -22.44
CA GLY A 93 -0.81 3.31 -23.57
C GLY A 93 -0.92 4.78 -23.13
N PHE A 94 -1.81 5.07 -22.19
CA PHE A 94 -1.96 6.39 -21.58
C PHE A 94 -0.72 6.84 -20.79
N LEU A 95 -0.16 5.97 -19.95
CA LEU A 95 1.07 6.28 -19.21
C LEU A 95 2.27 6.46 -20.15
N LYS A 96 2.34 5.65 -21.22
CA LYS A 96 3.38 5.80 -22.24
C LYS A 96 3.23 7.12 -23.00
N TRP A 97 2.01 7.53 -23.35
CA TRP A 97 1.73 8.88 -23.88
C TRP A 97 2.28 9.95 -22.93
N ALA A 98 1.92 9.88 -21.65
CA ALA A 98 2.32 10.86 -20.65
C ALA A 98 3.84 11.01 -20.53
N SER A 99 4.58 9.88 -20.60
CA SER A 99 6.04 9.87 -20.58
C SER A 99 6.70 10.62 -21.74
N THR A 100 5.97 10.82 -22.84
CA THR A 100 6.42 11.57 -24.02
C THR A 100 5.83 12.98 -24.09
N ALA A 101 4.65 13.19 -23.49
CA ALA A 101 3.91 14.44 -23.58
C ALA A 101 4.27 15.46 -22.48
N PHE A 102 4.80 15.00 -21.34
CA PHE A 102 5.23 15.85 -20.23
C PHE A 102 6.75 15.81 -20.05
N HIS A 103 7.41 16.97 -20.06
CA HIS A 103 8.82 17.07 -19.73
C HIS A 103 9.05 16.79 -18.24
N LYS A 104 10.21 16.23 -17.90
CA LYS A 104 10.60 15.81 -16.54
C LYS A 104 9.76 14.68 -15.93
N MET A 105 8.86 14.06 -16.69
CA MET A 105 8.13 12.87 -16.29
C MET A 105 8.79 11.61 -16.86
N GLN A 106 9.15 10.68 -15.99
CA GLN A 106 9.66 9.36 -16.35
C GLN A 106 8.66 8.30 -15.93
N VAL A 107 8.46 7.29 -16.77
CA VAL A 107 7.60 6.14 -16.47
C VAL A 107 8.44 4.88 -16.53
N PHE A 108 8.50 4.16 -15.41
CA PHE A 108 9.11 2.86 -15.29
C PHE A 108 8.08 1.79 -15.68
N PRO A 109 8.41 0.92 -16.65
CA PRO A 109 7.45 -0.01 -17.23
C PRO A 109 6.99 -1.09 -16.22
N PRO A 110 5.89 -1.81 -16.51
CA PRO A 110 5.50 -2.96 -15.70
C PRO A 110 6.65 -3.97 -15.61
N GLY A 111 6.79 -4.62 -14.46
CA GLY A 111 7.89 -5.56 -14.21
C GLY A 111 9.19 -4.92 -13.69
N SER A 112 9.23 -3.59 -13.51
CA SER A 112 10.40 -2.87 -12.98
C SER A 112 10.63 -3.09 -11.47
N GLY A 113 9.58 -3.44 -10.73
CA GLY A 113 9.59 -3.51 -9.27
C GLY A 113 8.50 -2.63 -8.66
N ILE A 114 8.47 -2.56 -7.33
CA ILE A 114 7.54 -1.76 -6.53
C ILE A 114 8.14 -0.37 -6.29
N VAL A 115 7.32 0.67 -6.40
CA VAL A 115 7.72 2.08 -6.38
C VAL A 115 8.67 2.41 -5.22
N HIS A 116 8.36 1.96 -4.00
CA HIS A 116 9.16 2.31 -2.82
C HIS A 116 10.51 1.58 -2.75
N GLN A 117 10.58 0.35 -3.26
CA GLN A 117 11.84 -0.39 -3.31
C GLN A 117 12.73 0.15 -4.44
N VAL A 118 12.16 0.43 -5.61
CA VAL A 118 12.84 1.14 -6.71
C VAL A 118 13.30 2.52 -6.25
N ASN A 119 12.52 3.21 -5.41
CA ASN A 119 12.94 4.47 -4.82
C ASN A 119 14.18 4.32 -3.93
N LEU A 120 14.08 3.43 -2.94
CA LEU A 120 15.17 3.15 -2.00
C LEU A 120 16.46 2.74 -2.73
N GLU A 121 16.33 1.86 -3.73
CA GLU A 121 17.46 1.24 -4.43
C GLU A 121 17.96 2.04 -5.63
N TYR A 122 17.24 3.05 -6.14
CA TYR A 122 17.63 3.73 -7.38
C TYR A 122 17.23 5.21 -7.44
N LEU A 123 15.98 5.56 -7.13
CA LEU A 123 15.49 6.93 -7.34
C LEU A 123 15.86 7.91 -6.23
N ALA A 124 16.16 7.48 -5.00
CA ALA A 124 16.56 8.44 -3.96
C ALA A 124 17.95 9.02 -4.23
N ARG A 125 18.06 10.34 -4.05
CA ARG A 125 19.29 11.12 -4.25
C ARG A 125 19.97 11.39 -2.92
N VAL A 126 19.21 11.45 -1.81
CA VAL A 126 19.63 11.87 -0.45
C VAL A 126 20.06 13.34 -0.39
N VAL A 127 20.97 13.77 -1.27
CA VAL A 127 21.34 15.16 -1.50
C VAL A 127 21.34 15.41 -3.00
N PHE A 128 20.56 16.41 -3.45
CA PHE A 128 20.63 16.90 -4.82
C PHE A 128 21.84 17.81 -4.99
N ASN A 129 22.39 17.82 -6.21
CA ASN A 129 23.33 18.82 -6.68
C ASN A 129 22.80 19.36 -8.02
N ALA A 130 22.15 20.54 -7.98
CA ALA A 130 21.53 21.15 -9.15
C ALA A 130 22.04 22.58 -9.32
N ASP A 131 22.62 22.87 -10.49
CA ASP A 131 23.13 24.20 -10.87
C ASP A 131 24.08 24.83 -9.83
N GLY A 132 24.93 24.01 -9.21
CA GLY A 132 25.90 24.43 -8.19
C GLY A 132 25.31 24.60 -6.79
N ILE A 133 24.02 24.30 -6.59
CA ILE A 133 23.36 24.33 -5.28
C ILE A 133 23.11 22.89 -4.82
N MET A 134 23.63 22.57 -3.62
CA MET A 134 23.34 21.32 -2.93
C MET A 134 22.24 21.49 -1.90
N TYR A 135 21.31 20.55 -1.83
CA TYR A 135 20.20 20.56 -0.87
C TYR A 135 19.70 19.13 -0.57
N PRO A 136 19.04 18.91 0.58
CA PRO A 136 18.52 17.58 0.92
C PRO A 136 17.42 17.15 -0.04
N ASP A 137 17.39 15.87 -0.36
CA ASP A 137 16.29 15.25 -1.07
C ASP A 137 15.00 15.27 -0.23
N SER A 138 13.87 15.50 -0.89
CA SER A 138 12.54 15.42 -0.32
C SER A 138 11.52 15.06 -1.40
N VAL A 139 10.53 14.26 -1.04
CA VAL A 139 9.59 13.65 -1.99
C VAL A 139 8.18 13.55 -1.42
N VAL A 140 7.18 13.85 -2.25
CA VAL A 140 5.80 13.43 -1.99
C VAL A 140 5.41 12.40 -3.02
N GLY A 141 4.71 11.36 -2.58
CA GLY A 141 4.25 10.33 -3.50
C GLY A 141 2.75 10.17 -3.44
N THR A 142 2.14 9.74 -4.53
CA THR A 142 0.72 9.44 -4.55
C THR A 142 0.38 8.08 -3.92
N ASP A 143 1.31 7.48 -3.18
CA ASP A 143 1.11 6.31 -2.32
C ASP A 143 1.39 6.64 -0.84
N SER A 144 0.58 6.11 0.07
CA SER A 144 0.73 6.39 1.50
C SER A 144 2.09 5.99 2.08
N HIS A 145 2.72 4.94 1.57
CA HIS A 145 3.96 4.38 2.11
C HIS A 145 5.22 4.98 1.49
N THR A 146 5.12 6.11 0.78
CA THR A 146 6.30 6.91 0.37
C THR A 146 7.19 7.25 1.57
N THR A 147 6.63 7.24 2.79
CA THR A 147 7.37 7.33 4.06
C THR A 147 8.46 6.27 4.21
N MET A 148 8.43 5.16 3.46
CA MET A 148 9.51 4.17 3.45
C MET A 148 10.88 4.80 3.15
N ILE A 149 10.92 5.87 2.34
CA ILE A 149 12.18 6.55 1.99
C ILE A 149 12.81 7.31 3.17
N ASN A 150 12.05 7.54 4.24
CA ASN A 150 12.55 8.23 5.43
C ASN A 150 13.65 7.44 6.15
N SER A 151 13.85 6.16 5.81
CA SER A 151 14.99 5.37 6.28
C SER A 151 16.34 5.81 5.71
N LEU A 152 16.35 6.51 4.57
CA LEU A 152 17.55 7.11 3.95
C LEU A 152 17.79 8.56 4.41
N GLY A 153 17.05 9.04 5.42
CA GLY A 153 17.07 10.45 5.82
C GLY A 153 16.43 11.40 4.79
N VAL A 154 15.65 10.88 3.84
CA VAL A 154 14.87 11.66 2.88
C VAL A 154 13.50 11.99 3.46
N ALA A 155 13.18 13.27 3.60
CA ALA A 155 11.86 13.68 4.10
C ALA A 155 10.80 13.44 3.02
N GLY A 156 9.87 12.53 3.27
CA GLY A 156 8.83 12.21 2.30
C GLY A 156 7.65 11.44 2.84
N TRP A 157 6.49 11.65 2.22
CA TRP A 157 5.22 11.11 2.68
C TRP A 157 4.20 11.00 1.55
N GLY A 158 3.12 10.27 1.81
CA GLY A 158 2.03 10.09 0.87
C GLY A 158 1.06 11.27 0.81
N VAL A 159 0.62 11.62 -0.39
CA VAL A 159 -0.30 12.73 -0.69
C VAL A 159 -1.33 12.30 -1.74
N GLY A 160 -2.43 13.05 -1.87
CA GLY A 160 -3.40 12.82 -2.94
C GLY A 160 -2.84 13.15 -4.33
N GLY A 161 -3.45 12.61 -5.40
CA GLY A 161 -3.07 12.94 -6.78
C GLY A 161 -3.14 14.44 -7.08
N ILE A 162 -4.19 15.11 -6.59
CA ILE A 162 -4.33 16.58 -6.71
C ILE A 162 -3.18 17.32 -6.02
N GLU A 163 -2.81 16.93 -4.80
CA GLU A 163 -1.71 17.56 -4.06
C GLU A 163 -0.37 17.34 -4.77
N ALA A 164 -0.16 16.14 -5.34
CA ALA A 164 1.01 15.88 -6.16
C ALA A 164 1.04 16.76 -7.42
N ILE A 165 -0.09 17.01 -8.09
CA ILE A 165 -0.17 17.94 -9.23
C ILE A 165 0.18 19.36 -8.82
N VAL A 166 -0.33 19.82 -7.68
CA VAL A 166 -0.01 21.15 -7.11
C VAL A 166 1.51 21.28 -6.92
N ALA A 167 2.14 20.27 -6.34
CA ALA A 167 3.60 20.22 -6.20
C ALA A 167 4.33 20.18 -7.57
N MET A 168 3.83 19.38 -8.53
CA MET A 168 4.38 19.31 -9.89
C MET A 168 4.37 20.67 -10.59
N LEU A 169 3.31 21.46 -10.42
CA LEU A 169 3.15 22.77 -11.03
C LEU A 169 3.86 23.89 -10.24
N GLY A 170 4.64 23.53 -9.21
CA GLY A 170 5.51 24.45 -8.46
C GLY A 170 4.82 25.25 -7.36
N GLN A 171 3.58 24.92 -7.03
CA GLN A 171 2.91 25.52 -5.88
C GLN A 171 3.42 24.83 -4.60
N PRO A 172 3.85 25.59 -3.57
CA PRO A 172 4.23 25.02 -2.30
C PRO A 172 3.05 24.29 -1.64
N MET A 173 3.34 23.18 -0.95
CA MET A 173 2.32 22.53 -0.12
C MET A 173 2.17 23.26 1.21
N ASP A 174 0.92 23.48 1.61
CA ASP A 174 0.58 24.05 2.90
C ASP A 174 0.48 22.93 3.94
N MET A 175 1.26 23.03 5.01
CA MET A 175 1.12 22.14 6.17
C MET A 175 1.17 22.92 7.49
N VAL A 176 0.37 22.45 8.45
CA VAL A 176 0.53 22.91 9.84
C VAL A 176 1.86 22.37 10.34
N LEU A 177 2.68 23.22 10.97
CA LEU A 177 3.95 22.78 11.56
C LEU A 177 3.67 21.59 12.52
N PRO A 178 4.15 20.38 12.19
CA PRO A 178 3.79 19.20 12.96
C PRO A 178 4.58 19.16 14.27
N GLY A 179 3.96 18.59 15.31
CA GLY A 179 4.73 18.14 16.47
C GLY A 179 5.63 16.97 16.08
N VAL A 180 6.76 16.81 16.75
CA VAL A 180 7.71 15.71 16.49
C VAL A 180 7.77 14.82 17.73
N VAL A 181 7.49 13.53 17.56
CA VAL A 181 7.63 12.52 18.61
C VAL A 181 9.01 11.89 18.48
N GLY A 182 9.85 12.04 19.50
CA GLY A 182 11.13 11.34 19.58
C GLY A 182 10.91 9.91 20.01
N PHE A 183 11.31 8.94 19.20
CA PHE A 183 11.23 7.51 19.50
C PHE A 183 12.64 6.94 19.70
N LYS A 184 13.01 6.73 20.96
CA LYS A 184 14.34 6.26 21.35
C LYS A 184 14.43 4.74 21.22
N LEU A 185 15.42 4.27 20.48
CA LEU A 185 15.79 2.86 20.40
C LEU A 185 17.09 2.61 21.17
N SER A 186 17.11 1.55 21.98
CA SER A 186 18.27 1.11 22.75
C SER A 186 18.44 -0.41 22.67
N GLY A 187 19.61 -0.92 23.03
CA GLY A 187 19.90 -2.36 22.96
C GLY A 187 20.01 -2.90 21.52
N MET A 188 19.89 -4.22 21.38
CA MET A 188 19.94 -4.95 20.12
C MET A 188 18.82 -5.99 20.07
N LEU A 189 18.34 -6.33 18.87
CA LEU A 189 17.35 -7.40 18.69
C LEU A 189 17.95 -8.76 19.07
N ARG A 190 17.15 -9.61 19.71
CA ARG A 190 17.55 -10.99 20.05
C ARG A 190 17.61 -11.86 18.80
N ASP A 191 18.34 -12.97 18.91
CA ASP A 191 18.38 -13.99 17.86
C ASP A 191 16.97 -14.51 17.54
N GLY A 192 16.69 -14.71 16.26
CA GLY A 192 15.38 -15.14 15.77
C GLY A 192 14.28 -14.08 15.75
N VAL A 193 14.53 -12.85 16.22
CA VAL A 193 13.60 -11.72 16.11
C VAL A 193 13.88 -10.93 14.82
N THR A 194 12.82 -10.62 14.07
CA THR A 194 12.93 -9.98 12.76
C THR A 194 12.62 -8.48 12.80
N ALA A 195 13.00 -7.77 11.74
CA ALA A 195 12.58 -6.37 11.53
C ALA A 195 11.04 -6.22 11.46
N THR A 196 10.35 -7.27 11.02
CA THR A 196 8.88 -7.29 10.98
C THR A 196 8.30 -7.29 12.39
N ASP A 197 8.87 -8.07 13.32
CA ASP A 197 8.44 -8.10 14.71
C ASP A 197 8.63 -6.73 15.39
N LEU A 198 9.76 -6.08 15.10
CA LEU A 198 10.06 -4.74 15.57
C LEU A 198 9.04 -3.72 15.07
N VAL A 199 8.75 -3.68 13.76
CA VAL A 199 7.79 -2.68 13.25
C VAL A 199 6.37 -2.92 13.75
N LEU A 200 5.92 -4.18 13.91
CA LEU A 200 4.59 -4.46 14.47
C LEU A 200 4.49 -4.01 15.93
N THR A 201 5.58 -4.17 16.71
CA THR A 201 5.69 -3.66 18.09
C THR A 201 5.64 -2.12 18.12
N ILE A 202 6.44 -1.46 17.29
CA ILE A 202 6.46 0.01 17.17
C ILE A 202 5.08 0.53 16.72
N THR A 203 4.43 -0.15 15.78
CA THR A 203 3.11 0.22 15.26
C THR A 203 2.06 0.22 16.37
N GLN A 204 2.04 -0.81 17.21
CA GLN A 204 1.17 -0.89 18.37
C GLN A 204 1.43 0.25 19.36
N MET A 205 2.69 0.52 19.70
CA MET A 205 3.09 1.57 20.65
C MET A 205 2.70 2.97 20.15
N LEU A 206 3.01 3.28 18.89
CA LEU A 206 2.72 4.60 18.29
C LEU A 206 1.22 4.83 18.11
N ARG A 207 0.44 3.79 17.76
CA ARG A 207 -1.02 3.91 17.75
C ARG A 207 -1.59 4.20 19.12
N LYS A 208 -1.12 3.52 20.16
CA LYS A 208 -1.54 3.77 21.54
C LYS A 208 -1.20 5.20 21.99
N HIS A 209 -0.06 5.74 21.54
CA HIS A 209 0.39 7.09 21.88
C HIS A 209 -0.38 8.20 21.14
N GLY A 210 -0.83 7.94 19.92
CA GLY A 210 -1.57 8.92 19.11
C GLY A 210 -0.65 9.93 18.41
N VAL A 211 -0.20 9.54 17.21
CA VAL A 211 0.73 10.33 16.37
C VAL A 211 0.12 10.87 15.08
N VAL A 212 -1.20 10.89 14.98
CA VAL A 212 -1.91 11.48 13.82
C VAL A 212 -1.56 12.96 13.66
N GLY A 213 -1.11 13.33 12.46
CA GLY A 213 -0.69 14.70 12.13
C GLY A 213 0.65 15.13 12.73
N LYS A 214 1.43 14.18 13.26
CA LYS A 214 2.77 14.41 13.83
C LYS A 214 3.84 13.70 12.99
N PHE A 215 5.07 14.15 13.15
CA PHE A 215 6.25 13.41 12.72
C PHE A 215 6.73 12.49 13.84
N VAL A 216 7.34 11.38 13.48
CA VAL A 216 8.10 10.53 14.40
C VAL A 216 9.56 10.57 13.94
N GLU A 217 10.48 10.84 14.85
CA GLU A 217 11.93 10.77 14.58
C GLU A 217 12.55 9.70 15.47
N PHE A 218 13.22 8.74 14.85
CA PHE A 218 13.91 7.65 15.53
C PHE A 218 15.33 8.08 15.90
N TYR A 219 15.72 7.83 17.15
CA TYR A 219 17.04 8.20 17.68
C TYR A 219 17.53 7.22 18.74
N GLY A 220 18.76 7.41 19.22
CA GLY A 220 19.39 6.57 20.23
C GLY A 220 20.26 5.47 19.64
N VAL A 221 21.11 4.89 20.49
CA VAL A 221 22.16 3.93 20.07
C VAL A 221 21.63 2.72 19.31
N GLY A 222 20.40 2.26 19.63
CA GLY A 222 19.78 1.12 18.95
C GLY A 222 19.47 1.38 17.47
N VAL A 223 19.43 2.64 17.03
CA VAL A 223 19.28 2.96 15.59
C VAL A 223 20.51 2.53 14.79
N GLY A 224 21.71 2.69 15.37
CA GLY A 224 22.97 2.28 14.75
C GLY A 224 23.07 0.76 14.50
N GLU A 225 22.38 -0.03 15.33
CA GLU A 225 22.34 -1.49 15.25
C GLU A 225 21.37 -2.02 14.18
N LEU A 226 20.51 -1.17 13.63
CA LEU A 226 19.54 -1.55 12.60
C LEU A 226 20.12 -1.35 11.20
N SER A 227 20.10 -2.41 10.38
CA SER A 227 20.36 -2.30 8.95
C SER A 227 19.41 -1.33 8.26
N LEU A 228 19.84 -0.71 7.16
CA LEU A 228 18.98 0.24 6.45
C LEU A 228 17.66 -0.39 5.97
N PRO A 229 17.62 -1.62 5.45
CA PRO A 229 16.35 -2.26 5.12
C PRO A 229 15.43 -2.49 6.33
N ALA A 230 15.96 -2.71 7.54
CA ALA A 230 15.14 -2.78 8.75
C ALA A 230 14.53 -1.42 9.11
N ARG A 231 15.29 -0.33 8.95
CA ARG A 231 14.78 1.04 9.09
C ARG A 231 13.67 1.33 8.06
N ALA A 232 13.85 0.88 6.83
CA ALA A 232 12.86 1.02 5.76
C ALA A 232 11.56 0.28 6.08
N THR A 233 11.64 -0.93 6.66
CA THR A 233 10.47 -1.67 7.18
C THR A 233 9.70 -0.84 8.22
N ILE A 234 10.39 -0.16 9.14
CA ILE A 234 9.77 0.70 10.17
C ILE A 234 9.14 1.96 9.57
N ALA A 235 9.88 2.66 8.72
CA ALA A 235 9.44 3.90 8.08
C ALA A 235 8.26 3.68 7.12
N ASN A 236 8.21 2.52 6.46
CA ASN A 236 7.12 2.12 5.57
C ASN A 236 5.76 2.13 6.29
N MET A 237 5.69 1.63 7.53
CA MET A 237 4.42 1.52 8.28
C MET A 237 3.95 2.82 8.94
N SER A 238 4.54 3.97 8.59
CA SER A 238 4.11 5.29 9.11
C SER A 238 2.61 5.56 9.01
N PRO A 239 1.96 5.31 7.86
CA PRO A 239 0.51 5.47 7.74
C PRO A 239 -0.26 4.53 8.67
N GLU A 240 0.26 3.33 8.91
CA GLU A 240 -0.35 2.30 9.76
C GLU A 240 -0.29 2.64 11.23
N TYR A 241 0.68 3.43 11.71
CA TYR A 241 0.65 4.04 13.04
C TYR A 241 0.15 5.49 13.10
N GLY A 242 -0.10 6.10 11.93
CA GLY A 242 -0.81 7.35 11.76
C GLY A 242 0.08 8.59 11.66
N ALA A 243 1.41 8.43 11.71
CA ALA A 243 2.32 9.55 11.55
C ALA A 243 2.34 10.01 10.08
N SER A 244 2.65 11.30 9.87
CA SER A 244 2.92 11.80 8.51
C SER A 244 4.23 11.23 7.96
N MET A 245 5.22 11.00 8.81
CA MET A 245 6.51 10.37 8.47
C MET A 245 7.17 9.74 9.70
N GLY A 246 8.00 8.73 9.47
CA GLY A 246 8.84 8.04 10.45
C GLY A 246 10.31 8.14 10.06
N PHE A 247 11.01 9.14 10.58
CA PHE A 247 12.30 9.62 10.10
C PHE A 247 13.49 8.96 10.77
N PHE A 248 14.45 8.51 9.96
CA PHE A 248 15.78 8.10 10.40
C PHE A 248 16.80 9.06 9.80
N PRO A 249 17.49 9.87 10.62
CA PRO A 249 18.56 10.73 10.14
C PRO A 249 19.69 9.94 9.46
N VAL A 250 20.40 10.59 8.54
CA VAL A 250 21.53 9.99 7.81
C VAL A 250 22.71 9.73 8.75
N ASP A 251 23.29 8.54 8.63
CA ASP A 251 24.47 8.06 9.38
C ASP A 251 25.33 7.14 8.49
N HIS A 252 26.34 6.49 9.07
CA HIS A 252 27.24 5.58 8.34
C HIS A 252 26.53 4.37 7.72
N VAL A 253 25.53 3.80 8.38
CA VAL A 253 24.71 2.71 7.83
C VAL A 253 24.01 3.14 6.54
N THR A 254 23.58 4.40 6.49
CA THR A 254 23.00 5.01 5.29
C THR A 254 24.01 5.09 4.16
N LEU A 255 25.22 5.59 4.43
CA LEU A 255 26.29 5.70 3.43
C LEU A 255 26.72 4.33 2.88
N ASP A 256 26.81 3.31 3.74
CA ASP A 256 27.17 1.96 3.34
C ASP A 256 26.10 1.32 2.45
N TYR A 257 24.82 1.58 2.72
CA TYR A 257 23.74 1.15 1.83
C TYR A 257 23.80 1.85 0.46
N LEU A 258 24.14 3.14 0.40
CA LEU A 258 24.30 3.84 -0.88
C LEU A 258 25.43 3.20 -1.71
N LYS A 259 26.56 2.86 -1.10
CA LYS A 259 27.64 2.12 -1.76
C LYS A 259 27.19 0.74 -2.21
N LEU A 260 26.50 -0.01 -1.34
CA LEU A 260 25.96 -1.34 -1.66
C LEU A 260 25.04 -1.29 -2.87
N THR A 261 24.20 -0.28 -2.98
CA THR A 261 23.26 -0.11 -4.09
C THR A 261 23.87 0.54 -5.34
N GLY A 262 25.20 0.63 -5.40
CA GLY A 262 25.92 1.05 -6.60
C GLY A 262 26.08 2.55 -6.79
N ARG A 263 25.83 3.39 -5.77
CA ARG A 263 26.20 4.82 -5.85
C ARG A 263 27.72 4.95 -5.85
N SER A 264 28.24 5.88 -6.66
CA SER A 264 29.68 6.08 -6.78
C SER A 264 30.28 6.63 -5.48
N ASN A 265 31.56 6.34 -5.23
CA ASN A 265 32.26 6.83 -4.05
C ASN A 265 32.27 8.36 -3.99
N GLU A 266 32.38 9.03 -5.15
CA GLU A 266 32.35 10.49 -5.27
C GLU A 266 30.99 11.04 -4.81
N THR A 267 29.89 10.40 -5.22
CA THR A 267 28.53 10.78 -4.85
C THR A 267 28.32 10.61 -3.34
N VAL A 268 28.74 9.48 -2.78
CA VAL A 268 28.59 9.19 -1.35
C VAL A 268 29.43 10.17 -0.50
N SER A 269 30.65 10.49 -0.95
CA SER A 269 31.53 11.44 -0.27
C SER A 269 30.97 12.87 -0.33
N MET A 270 30.36 13.26 -1.46
CA MET A 270 29.66 14.53 -1.60
C MET A 270 28.48 14.63 -0.61
N ILE A 271 27.66 13.58 -0.52
CA ILE A 271 26.52 13.51 0.41
C ILE A 271 26.99 13.68 1.85
N GLU A 272 28.00 12.91 2.27
CA GLU A 272 28.53 12.97 3.63
C GLU A 272 29.08 14.37 3.95
N ALA A 273 29.92 14.93 3.08
CA ALA A 273 30.52 16.25 3.27
C ALA A 273 29.44 17.35 3.41
N TYR A 274 28.42 17.32 2.55
CA TYR A 274 27.30 18.26 2.63
C TYR A 274 26.54 18.13 3.95
N LEU A 275 26.15 16.93 4.34
CA LEU A 275 25.33 16.70 5.55
C LEU A 275 26.09 17.06 6.82
N ARG A 276 27.39 16.74 6.90
CA ARG A 276 28.25 17.14 8.03
C ARG A 276 28.37 18.66 8.12
N ALA A 277 28.62 19.33 7.00
CA ALA A 277 28.73 20.80 6.95
C ALA A 277 27.44 21.51 7.40
N ASN A 278 26.29 20.86 7.28
CA ASN A 278 24.97 21.40 7.63
C ASN A 278 24.40 20.84 8.96
N ASN A 279 25.18 20.09 9.75
CA ASN A 279 24.73 19.45 10.99
C ASN A 279 23.52 18.50 10.81
N MET A 280 23.46 17.81 9.67
CA MET A 280 22.39 16.87 9.31
C MET A 280 22.87 15.40 9.28
N PHE A 281 24.13 15.15 9.65
CA PHE A 281 24.70 13.80 9.78
C PHE A 281 24.75 13.40 11.25
N VAL A 282 24.34 12.17 11.58
CA VAL A 282 24.25 11.68 12.96
C VAL A 282 25.36 10.68 13.26
N GLU A 283 26.08 10.95 14.35
CA GLU A 283 27.03 10.02 14.97
C GLU A 283 26.40 9.45 16.25
N HIS A 284 25.99 8.18 16.23
CA HIS A 284 25.24 7.57 17.34
C HIS A 284 26.08 7.34 18.60
N HIS A 285 27.41 7.40 18.50
CA HIS A 285 28.35 7.21 19.61
C HIS A 285 28.88 8.51 20.21
N GLU A 286 28.54 9.66 19.64
CA GLU A 286 28.93 10.97 20.18
C GLU A 286 27.92 11.47 21.23
N PRO A 287 28.33 12.32 22.19
CA PRO A 287 27.41 12.92 23.16
C PRO A 287 26.29 13.65 22.41
N HIS A 288 25.05 13.20 22.62
CA HIS A 288 23.91 13.77 21.93
C HIS A 288 23.80 15.27 22.22
N THR A 289 23.73 16.07 21.16
CA THR A 289 23.12 17.41 21.24
C THR A 289 21.67 17.24 21.70
N GLU A 290 21.25 18.00 22.71
CA GLU A 290 19.92 17.86 23.31
C GLU A 290 18.84 18.23 22.27
N ARG A 291 18.17 17.22 21.70
CA ARG A 291 17.03 17.40 20.79
C ARG A 291 15.76 17.56 21.62
N VAL A 292 14.99 18.60 21.32
CA VAL A 292 13.71 18.88 21.97
C VAL A 292 12.59 18.34 21.10
N TYR A 293 11.91 17.30 21.58
CA TYR A 293 10.75 16.71 20.92
C TYR A 293 9.46 17.15 21.62
N SER A 294 8.34 17.10 20.90
CA SER A 294 7.01 17.40 21.45
C SER A 294 6.52 16.34 22.43
N SER A 295 6.98 15.10 22.28
CA SER A 295 6.77 14.00 23.24
C SER A 295 7.80 12.90 22.99
N TYR A 296 7.98 12.00 23.96
CA TYR A 296 9.02 10.98 23.94
C TYR A 296 8.42 9.58 24.13
N LEU A 297 8.97 8.60 23.41
CA LEU A 297 8.75 7.16 23.62
C LEU A 297 10.11 6.46 23.59
N GLU A 298 10.21 5.32 24.26
CA GLU A 298 11.42 4.50 24.27
C GLU A 298 11.06 3.02 24.10
N LEU A 299 11.91 2.29 23.38
CA LEU A 299 11.85 0.84 23.23
C LEU A 299 13.27 0.27 23.31
N ASN A 300 13.46 -0.68 24.23
CA ASN A 300 14.65 -1.52 24.24
C ASN A 300 14.43 -2.69 23.28
N LEU A 301 15.32 -2.84 22.30
CA LEU A 301 15.22 -3.86 21.26
C LEU A 301 15.28 -5.29 21.82
N ILE A 302 15.84 -5.49 23.01
CA ILE A 302 15.86 -6.83 23.65
C ILE A 302 14.46 -7.31 24.06
N ASP A 303 13.53 -6.38 24.31
CA ASP A 303 12.17 -6.67 24.77
C ASP A 303 11.25 -7.08 23.61
N VAL A 304 11.71 -6.93 22.37
CA VAL A 304 10.97 -7.38 21.18
C VAL A 304 10.98 -8.91 21.15
N GLU A 305 9.81 -9.48 20.89
CA GLU A 305 9.58 -10.92 20.74
C GLU A 305 8.87 -11.20 19.41
N PRO A 306 9.00 -12.41 18.84
CA PRO A 306 8.31 -12.79 17.61
C PRO A 306 6.80 -12.60 17.71
N CYS A 307 6.20 -12.02 16.68
CA CYS A 307 4.77 -11.70 16.68
C CYS A 307 4.19 -11.66 15.26
N ILE A 308 2.86 -11.65 15.21
CA ILE A 308 2.09 -11.33 14.00
C ILE A 308 1.09 -10.22 14.34
N SER A 309 0.39 -9.66 13.36
CA SER A 309 -0.69 -8.70 13.61
C SER A 309 -1.96 -9.05 12.86
N GLY A 310 -3.10 -9.07 13.54
CA GLY A 310 -4.39 -9.40 12.95
C GLY A 310 -5.48 -9.75 13.97
N PRO A 311 -6.65 -10.22 13.50
CA PRO A 311 -6.95 -10.64 12.14
C PRO A 311 -7.40 -9.52 11.18
N LYS A 312 -7.62 -8.28 11.67
CA LYS A 312 -8.28 -7.22 10.88
C LYS A 312 -7.61 -5.85 10.90
N ARG A 313 -6.60 -5.61 11.75
CA ARG A 313 -5.86 -4.34 11.78
C ARG A 313 -4.34 -4.53 11.94
N PRO A 314 -3.52 -3.58 11.45
CA PRO A 314 -2.05 -3.67 11.54
C PRO A 314 -1.45 -3.43 12.93
N HIS A 315 -2.21 -2.85 13.86
CA HIS A 315 -1.78 -2.60 15.24
C HIS A 315 -2.35 -3.62 16.23
N ASP A 316 -3.09 -4.62 15.76
CA ASP A 316 -3.58 -5.75 16.56
C ASP A 316 -2.48 -6.82 16.69
N ARG A 317 -1.34 -6.42 17.27
CA ARG A 317 -0.17 -7.29 17.50
C ARG A 317 -0.56 -8.45 18.42
N VAL A 318 -0.14 -9.65 18.05
CA VAL A 318 -0.29 -10.92 18.77
C VAL A 318 1.09 -11.54 18.92
N PRO A 319 1.64 -11.67 20.14
CA PRO A 319 2.85 -12.46 20.38
C PRO A 319 2.70 -13.87 19.83
N LEU A 320 3.75 -14.43 19.20
CA LEU A 320 3.64 -15.70 18.49
C LEU A 320 3.15 -16.85 19.39
N LYS A 321 3.63 -16.88 20.64
CA LYS A 321 3.23 -17.83 21.70
C LYS A 321 1.76 -17.73 22.12
N GLU A 322 1.10 -16.62 21.81
CA GLU A 322 -0.31 -16.34 22.14
C GLU A 322 -1.23 -16.51 20.93
N MET A 323 -0.70 -16.90 19.77
CA MET A 323 -1.48 -16.91 18.54
C MET A 323 -2.68 -17.87 18.61
N LYS A 324 -2.45 -19.08 19.12
CA LYS A 324 -3.52 -20.09 19.26
C LYS A 324 -4.63 -19.62 20.22
N SER A 325 -4.28 -19.04 21.36
CA SER A 325 -5.27 -18.54 22.32
C SER A 325 -6.02 -17.31 21.81
N ASP A 326 -5.33 -16.37 21.14
CA ASP A 326 -5.97 -15.21 20.48
C ASP A 326 -6.93 -15.66 19.37
N TRP A 327 -6.56 -16.70 18.61
CA TRP A 327 -7.42 -17.28 17.57
C TRP A 327 -8.74 -17.82 18.13
N HIS A 328 -8.68 -18.67 19.16
CA HIS A 328 -9.89 -19.19 19.81
C HIS A 328 -10.73 -18.07 20.44
N ALA A 329 -10.09 -17.08 21.07
CA ALA A 329 -10.80 -15.92 21.59
C ALA A 329 -11.50 -15.10 20.49
N CYS A 330 -10.90 -15.01 19.30
CA CYS A 330 -11.50 -14.37 18.14
C CYS A 330 -12.72 -15.14 17.59
N LEU A 331 -12.74 -16.47 17.66
CA LEU A 331 -13.92 -17.25 17.26
C LEU A 331 -15.12 -16.96 18.18
N ASP A 332 -14.89 -16.92 19.49
CA ASP A 332 -15.93 -16.66 20.51
C ASP A 332 -16.44 -15.21 20.52
N SER A 333 -15.55 -14.23 20.29
CA SER A 333 -15.85 -12.81 20.48
C SER A 333 -16.87 -12.28 19.48
N ARG A 334 -17.69 -11.31 19.92
CA ARG A 334 -18.68 -10.61 19.06
C ARG A 334 -18.02 -10.05 17.81
N VAL A 335 -18.77 -10.01 16.71
CA VAL A 335 -18.28 -9.47 15.43
C VAL A 335 -17.64 -8.10 15.64
N GLY A 336 -16.36 -8.00 15.33
CA GLY A 336 -15.54 -6.81 15.54
C GLY A 336 -14.14 -7.01 14.96
N PHE A 337 -13.18 -6.18 15.39
CA PHE A 337 -11.78 -6.30 14.95
C PHE A 337 -11.10 -7.59 15.42
N LYS A 338 -11.45 -8.07 16.61
CA LYS A 338 -10.94 -9.30 17.25
C LYS A 338 -12.06 -10.32 17.49
N GLY A 339 -13.04 -10.41 16.60
CA GLY A 339 -14.19 -11.28 16.82
C GLY A 339 -14.96 -11.68 15.55
N PHE A 340 -15.37 -12.94 15.50
CA PHE A 340 -16.12 -13.55 14.39
C PHE A 340 -17.50 -14.07 14.79
N ALA A 341 -17.79 -14.20 16.09
CA ALA A 341 -19.04 -14.72 16.65
C ALA A 341 -19.45 -16.07 16.07
N VAL A 342 -18.51 -17.01 15.96
CA VAL A 342 -18.77 -18.38 15.51
C VAL A 342 -19.41 -19.17 16.67
N PRO A 343 -20.62 -19.75 16.49
CA PRO A 343 -21.27 -20.56 17.52
C PRO A 343 -20.35 -21.70 17.99
N ARG A 344 -20.33 -21.99 19.29
CA ARG A 344 -19.39 -22.96 19.89
C ARG A 344 -19.48 -24.34 19.26
N GLU A 345 -20.70 -24.79 18.96
CA GLU A 345 -21.00 -26.03 18.27
C GLU A 345 -20.47 -26.11 16.83
N CYS A 346 -20.08 -24.98 16.23
CA CYS A 346 -19.52 -24.90 14.89
C CYS A 346 -18.01 -24.66 14.88
N GLN A 347 -17.37 -24.37 16.02
CA GLN A 347 -15.95 -23.97 16.04
C GLN A 347 -15.00 -25.10 15.62
N ASP A 348 -15.35 -26.34 15.94
CA ASP A 348 -14.57 -27.53 15.57
C ASP A 348 -14.98 -28.14 14.21
N LYS A 349 -15.73 -27.38 13.39
CA LYS A 349 -16.18 -27.85 12.08
C LYS A 349 -15.01 -28.16 11.17
N VAL A 350 -14.98 -29.39 10.66
CA VAL A 350 -14.05 -29.86 9.63
C VAL A 350 -14.79 -30.10 8.33
N VAL A 351 -14.32 -29.49 7.26
CA VAL A 351 -14.87 -29.63 5.90
C VAL A 351 -13.90 -30.47 5.08
N LYS A 352 -14.36 -31.63 4.64
CA LYS A 352 -13.61 -32.50 3.73
C LYS A 352 -14.03 -32.22 2.29
N PHE A 353 -13.06 -32.15 1.38
CA PHE A 353 -13.30 -31.89 -0.03
C PHE A 353 -12.23 -32.56 -0.90
N ASP A 354 -12.51 -32.68 -2.20
CA ASP A 354 -11.52 -33.12 -3.18
C ASP A 354 -10.78 -31.91 -3.73
N PHE A 355 -9.45 -31.88 -3.55
CA PHE A 355 -8.57 -30.89 -4.14
C PHE A 355 -7.77 -31.56 -5.26
N GLN A 356 -8.22 -31.37 -6.50
CA GLN A 356 -7.53 -31.87 -7.70
C GLN A 356 -7.26 -33.40 -7.65
N GLY A 357 -8.24 -34.18 -7.17
CA GLY A 357 -8.14 -35.64 -7.03
C GLY A 357 -7.47 -36.12 -5.75
N GLN A 358 -7.16 -35.23 -4.80
CA GLN A 358 -6.59 -35.57 -3.50
C GLN A 358 -7.54 -35.16 -2.36
N PRO A 359 -7.74 -36.01 -1.33
CA PRO A 359 -8.55 -35.64 -0.18
C PRO A 359 -7.88 -34.51 0.61
N ALA A 360 -8.64 -33.45 0.87
CA ALA A 360 -8.21 -32.29 1.63
C ALA A 360 -9.22 -31.94 2.72
N GLU A 361 -8.74 -31.29 3.78
CA GLU A 361 -9.57 -30.86 4.91
C GLU A 361 -9.23 -29.42 5.29
N ILE A 362 -10.27 -28.60 5.51
CA ILE A 362 -10.12 -27.26 6.09
C ILE A 362 -11.03 -27.10 7.31
N LYS A 363 -10.61 -26.26 8.24
CA LYS A 363 -11.34 -25.87 9.46
C LYS A 363 -11.26 -24.35 9.64
N HIS A 364 -11.95 -23.84 10.65
CA HIS A 364 -11.72 -22.47 11.12
C HIS A 364 -10.24 -22.27 11.44
N GLY A 365 -9.61 -21.26 10.83
CA GLY A 365 -8.20 -20.97 11.05
C GLY A 365 -7.26 -21.65 10.06
N SER A 366 -7.79 -22.42 9.09
CA SER A 366 -6.98 -22.93 7.99
C SER A 366 -6.43 -21.79 7.14
N VAL A 367 -5.12 -21.84 6.89
CA VAL A 367 -4.44 -20.96 5.95
C VAL A 367 -4.80 -21.42 4.54
N VAL A 368 -5.35 -20.51 3.74
CA VAL A 368 -5.71 -20.78 2.34
C VAL A 368 -4.90 -19.89 1.38
N LEU A 369 -4.27 -18.85 1.91
CA LEU A 369 -3.41 -17.93 1.17
C LEU A 369 -2.18 -17.59 2.01
N ALA A 370 -0.99 -17.75 1.42
CA ALA A 370 0.27 -17.37 2.05
C ALA A 370 1.15 -16.59 1.06
N ALA A 371 1.41 -15.31 1.33
CA ALA A 371 2.06 -14.43 0.37
C ALA A 371 3.28 -13.69 0.93
N ILE A 372 4.45 -13.98 0.36
CA ILE A 372 5.63 -13.13 0.52
C ILE A 372 5.49 -11.99 -0.50
N CYS A 373 5.19 -10.80 0.00
CA CYS A 373 4.88 -9.62 -0.81
C CYS A 373 5.21 -8.32 -0.08
N SER A 374 4.88 -7.19 -0.73
CA SER A 374 5.03 -5.81 -0.24
C SER A 374 6.47 -5.31 -0.14
N SER A 375 6.69 -4.06 -0.57
CA SER A 375 7.96 -3.36 -0.39
C SER A 375 8.40 -3.30 1.07
N THR A 376 7.47 -3.38 2.04
CA THR A 376 7.74 -3.39 3.48
C THR A 376 8.81 -4.42 3.89
N ASN A 377 8.75 -5.61 3.30
CA ASN A 377 9.63 -6.73 3.65
C ASN A 377 10.46 -7.24 2.47
N THR A 378 10.01 -7.08 1.21
CA THR A 378 10.78 -7.55 0.04
C THR A 378 12.04 -6.75 -0.24
N SER A 379 12.11 -5.51 0.26
CA SER A 379 13.31 -4.67 0.20
C SER A 379 14.35 -5.04 1.25
N ASN A 380 14.04 -5.99 2.14
CA ASN A 380 14.89 -6.39 3.26
C ASN A 380 15.46 -7.80 3.02
N PRO A 381 16.72 -7.90 2.53
CA PRO A 381 17.32 -9.18 2.22
C PRO A 381 17.39 -10.12 3.42
N SER A 382 17.54 -9.62 4.65
CA SER A 382 17.65 -10.47 5.84
C SER A 382 16.41 -11.35 6.04
N VAL A 383 15.21 -10.78 5.90
CA VAL A 383 13.96 -11.55 6.07
C VAL A 383 13.63 -12.42 4.84
N ILE A 384 14.03 -12.01 3.65
CA ILE A 384 13.84 -12.80 2.42
C ILE A 384 14.78 -14.00 2.38
N VAL A 385 16.06 -13.81 2.72
CA VAL A 385 17.03 -14.88 2.92
C VAL A 385 16.58 -15.79 4.06
N GLY A 386 16.10 -15.23 5.17
CA GLY A 386 15.52 -16.01 6.26
C GLY A 386 14.37 -16.92 5.79
N ALA A 387 13.48 -16.43 4.93
CA ALA A 387 12.40 -17.24 4.37
C ALA A 387 12.93 -18.36 3.45
N GLY A 388 13.94 -18.05 2.64
CA GLY A 388 14.63 -19.06 1.83
C GLY A 388 15.31 -20.14 2.67
N LEU A 389 15.94 -19.78 3.79
CA LEU A 389 16.55 -20.72 4.72
C LEU A 389 15.52 -21.59 5.45
N VAL A 390 14.39 -21.02 5.88
CA VAL A 390 13.26 -21.80 6.42
C VAL A 390 12.76 -22.80 5.37
N ALA A 391 12.57 -22.37 4.12
CA ALA A 391 12.15 -23.26 3.04
C ALA A 391 13.19 -24.36 2.77
N LYS A 392 14.49 -24.03 2.77
CA LYS A 392 15.59 -24.98 2.61
C LYS A 392 15.59 -26.04 3.70
N LYS A 393 15.56 -25.64 4.98
CA LYS A 393 15.55 -26.57 6.12
C LYS A 393 14.27 -27.42 6.12
N ALA A 394 13.12 -26.84 5.78
CA ALA A 394 11.86 -27.57 5.64
C ALA A 394 11.94 -28.65 4.54
N CYS A 395 12.45 -28.32 3.35
CA CYS A 395 12.68 -29.30 2.28
C CYS A 395 13.65 -30.41 2.71
N GLU A 396 14.76 -30.06 3.36
CA GLU A 396 15.77 -31.03 3.81
C GLU A 396 15.21 -32.03 4.85
N LEU A 397 14.28 -31.57 5.69
CA LEU A 397 13.54 -32.40 6.65
C LEU A 397 12.32 -33.11 6.05
N GLY A 398 11.94 -32.83 4.81
CA GLY A 398 10.82 -33.46 4.11
C GLY A 398 9.45 -32.88 4.43
N LEU A 399 9.38 -31.63 4.89
CA LEU A 399 8.12 -30.91 5.03
C LEU A 399 7.69 -30.31 3.69
N GLU A 400 6.38 -30.31 3.44
CA GLU A 400 5.77 -29.70 2.26
C GLU A 400 4.58 -28.82 2.66
N VAL A 401 4.44 -27.68 1.99
CA VAL A 401 3.27 -26.81 2.10
C VAL A 401 2.01 -27.55 1.65
N LYS A 402 0.93 -27.40 2.41
CA LYS A 402 -0.36 -28.04 2.10
C LYS A 402 -0.82 -27.67 0.66
N PRO A 403 -1.38 -28.62 -0.10
CA PRO A 403 -1.62 -28.42 -1.53
C PRO A 403 -2.66 -27.32 -1.84
N TRP A 404 -3.67 -27.16 -0.99
CA TRP A 404 -4.72 -26.15 -1.15
C TRP A 404 -4.27 -24.71 -0.83
N VAL A 405 -3.10 -24.52 -0.22
CA VAL A 405 -2.60 -23.18 0.13
C VAL A 405 -2.13 -22.50 -1.14
N LYS A 406 -2.75 -21.36 -1.46
CA LYS A 406 -2.29 -20.47 -2.52
C LYS A 406 -1.04 -19.71 -2.06
N THR A 407 0.12 -20.26 -2.37
CA THR A 407 1.41 -19.61 -2.12
C THR A 407 1.82 -18.69 -3.27
N SER A 408 2.40 -17.54 -2.94
CA SER A 408 2.92 -16.59 -3.94
C SER A 408 4.10 -15.80 -3.40
N PHE A 409 5.07 -15.53 -4.26
CA PHE A 409 6.16 -14.60 -3.98
C PHE A 409 6.20 -13.50 -5.03
N THR A 410 6.01 -12.25 -4.60
CA THR A 410 6.16 -11.08 -5.47
C THR A 410 7.39 -10.28 -5.05
N HIS A 411 8.34 -10.14 -5.96
CA HIS A 411 9.57 -9.40 -5.70
C HIS A 411 9.32 -7.90 -5.84
N GLY A 412 9.88 -7.10 -4.93
CA GLY A 412 9.77 -5.65 -5.05
C GLY A 412 10.85 -5.02 -5.93
N SER A 413 11.88 -5.76 -6.35
CA SER A 413 12.76 -5.39 -7.47
C SER A 413 13.35 -6.62 -8.13
N ALA A 414 13.91 -6.45 -9.34
CA ALA A 414 14.64 -7.51 -10.02
C ALA A 414 15.91 -7.95 -9.27
N VAL A 415 16.47 -7.12 -8.38
CA VAL A 415 17.64 -7.48 -7.55
C VAL A 415 17.33 -8.66 -6.62
N THR A 416 16.11 -8.74 -6.09
CA THR A 416 15.66 -9.88 -5.27
C THR A 416 15.79 -11.22 -5.99
N ARG A 417 15.48 -11.24 -7.29
CA ARG A 417 15.62 -12.43 -8.11
C ARG A 417 17.09 -12.84 -8.25
N GLU A 418 17.98 -11.87 -8.48
CA GLU A 418 19.39 -12.15 -8.72
C GLU A 418 20.10 -12.72 -7.49
N TYR A 419 19.91 -12.13 -6.29
CA TYR A 419 20.56 -12.68 -5.09
C TYR A 419 19.96 -14.01 -4.63
N LEU A 420 18.65 -14.26 -4.85
CA LEU A 420 18.04 -15.56 -4.52
C LEU A 420 18.48 -16.67 -5.47
N LYS A 421 18.70 -16.32 -6.74
CA LYS A 421 19.30 -17.23 -7.71
C LYS A 421 20.77 -17.51 -7.37
N HIS A 422 21.53 -16.49 -6.98
CA HIS A 422 22.93 -16.64 -6.58
C HIS A 422 23.11 -17.49 -5.32
N SER A 423 22.23 -17.33 -4.32
CA SER A 423 22.23 -18.11 -3.08
C SER A 423 21.61 -19.51 -3.20
N HIS A 424 21.03 -19.86 -4.37
CA HIS A 424 20.26 -21.09 -4.61
C HIS A 424 19.01 -21.25 -3.73
N LEU A 425 18.59 -20.21 -3.00
CA LEU A 425 17.42 -20.26 -2.13
C LEU A 425 16.09 -20.21 -2.89
N GLN A 426 16.08 -19.67 -4.11
CA GLN A 426 14.87 -19.64 -4.95
C GLN A 426 14.33 -21.04 -5.23
N ASP A 427 15.20 -22.04 -5.41
CA ASP A 427 14.77 -23.41 -5.75
C ASP A 427 14.03 -24.07 -4.58
N TYR A 428 14.45 -23.82 -3.34
CA TYR A 428 13.76 -24.29 -2.15
C TYR A 428 12.44 -23.56 -1.93
N LEU A 429 12.40 -22.24 -2.17
CA LEU A 429 11.15 -21.48 -2.16
C LEU A 429 10.15 -22.02 -3.20
N ASN A 430 10.62 -22.35 -4.41
CA ASN A 430 9.81 -22.95 -5.46
C ASN A 430 9.25 -24.31 -5.04
N GLN A 431 10.05 -25.18 -4.41
CA GLN A 431 9.58 -26.48 -3.89
C GLN A 431 8.44 -26.32 -2.88
N GLN A 432 8.49 -25.27 -2.04
CA GLN A 432 7.41 -24.92 -1.11
C GLN A 432 6.25 -24.12 -1.76
N GLY A 433 6.28 -23.96 -3.09
CA GLY A 433 5.24 -23.29 -3.87
C GLY A 433 5.42 -21.77 -4.02
N PHE A 434 6.39 -21.15 -3.34
CA PHE A 434 6.70 -19.71 -3.42
C PHE A 434 7.49 -19.34 -4.68
N HIS A 435 6.94 -19.72 -5.83
CA HIS A 435 7.43 -19.30 -7.13
C HIS A 435 7.27 -17.78 -7.29
N LEU A 436 8.22 -17.18 -8.01
CA LEU A 436 8.12 -15.79 -8.43
C LEU A 436 6.88 -15.61 -9.31
N ALA A 437 5.89 -14.89 -8.79
CA ALA A 437 4.61 -14.69 -9.46
C ALA A 437 4.51 -13.32 -10.15
N ALA A 438 5.21 -12.30 -9.65
CA ALA A 438 5.19 -10.94 -10.20
C ALA A 438 6.34 -10.06 -9.66
N PHE A 439 6.63 -8.98 -10.38
CA PHE A 439 7.30 -7.80 -9.84
C PHE A 439 6.26 -6.69 -9.65
N GLY A 440 5.76 -6.50 -8.43
CA GLY A 440 4.69 -5.55 -8.14
C GLY A 440 3.98 -5.81 -6.82
N CYS A 441 3.05 -4.94 -6.45
CA CYS A 441 2.34 -4.95 -5.17
C CYS A 441 1.42 -6.17 -5.01
N ALA A 442 0.71 -6.55 -6.08
CA ALA A 442 -0.11 -7.76 -6.16
C ALA A 442 -1.00 -8.01 -4.92
N THR A 443 -0.76 -9.09 -4.15
CA THR A 443 -1.52 -9.45 -2.95
C THR A 443 -1.54 -8.34 -1.88
N CYS A 444 -0.48 -7.54 -1.74
CA CYS A 444 -0.42 -6.42 -0.78
C CYS A 444 -1.59 -5.43 -0.98
N VAL A 445 -2.02 -5.26 -2.21
CA VAL A 445 -3.08 -4.31 -2.59
C VAL A 445 -4.42 -4.97 -2.89
N GLY A 446 -4.53 -6.28 -2.66
CA GLY A 446 -5.72 -7.08 -2.89
C GLY A 446 -5.80 -7.74 -4.26
N ASN A 447 -4.76 -7.63 -5.11
CA ASN A 447 -4.70 -8.31 -6.39
C ASN A 447 -4.18 -9.76 -6.23
N SER A 448 -4.74 -10.49 -5.27
CA SER A 448 -4.31 -11.83 -4.87
C SER A 448 -4.72 -12.95 -5.83
N GLY A 449 -5.47 -12.64 -6.90
CA GLY A 449 -6.10 -13.66 -7.75
C GLY A 449 -7.22 -14.44 -7.06
N ASP A 450 -7.82 -15.38 -7.77
CA ASP A 450 -8.85 -16.27 -7.21
C ASP A 450 -8.21 -17.46 -6.48
N LEU A 451 -8.90 -18.01 -5.48
CA LEU A 451 -8.58 -19.32 -4.92
C LEU A 451 -9.10 -20.41 -5.87
N ASP A 452 -8.60 -21.64 -5.71
CA ASP A 452 -9.15 -22.80 -6.41
C ASP A 452 -10.67 -22.92 -6.13
N GLU A 453 -11.44 -23.37 -7.13
CA GLU A 453 -12.89 -23.44 -7.04
C GLU A 453 -13.34 -24.38 -5.90
N SER A 454 -12.64 -25.51 -5.72
CA SER A 454 -12.93 -26.46 -4.66
C SER A 454 -12.74 -25.85 -3.26
N VAL A 455 -11.66 -25.09 -3.06
CA VAL A 455 -11.37 -24.36 -1.82
C VAL A 455 -12.40 -23.25 -1.61
N SER A 456 -12.77 -22.53 -2.67
CA SER A 456 -13.76 -21.46 -2.61
C SER A 456 -15.14 -21.95 -2.20
N ALA A 457 -15.58 -23.09 -2.77
CA ALA A 457 -16.81 -23.77 -2.41
C ALA A 457 -16.75 -24.27 -0.96
N ALA A 458 -15.66 -24.94 -0.57
CA ALA A 458 -15.45 -25.43 0.78
C ALA A 458 -15.53 -24.31 1.83
N ILE A 459 -15.03 -23.11 1.54
CA ILE A 459 -15.15 -21.95 2.43
C ILE A 459 -16.58 -21.40 2.45
N THR A 460 -17.15 -21.13 1.28
CA THR A 460 -18.39 -20.34 1.15
C THR A 460 -19.62 -21.14 1.58
N GLU A 461 -19.71 -22.41 1.18
CA GLU A 461 -20.86 -23.28 1.50
C GLU A 461 -20.91 -23.67 2.98
N ASN A 462 -19.78 -23.52 3.69
CA ASN A 462 -19.64 -23.99 5.07
C ASN A 462 -19.41 -22.89 6.09
N ASP A 463 -19.36 -21.62 5.66
CA ASP A 463 -19.06 -20.44 6.47
C ASP A 463 -17.75 -20.57 7.29
N ILE A 464 -16.70 -21.10 6.65
CA ILE A 464 -15.39 -21.23 7.30
C ILE A 464 -14.70 -19.87 7.40
N VAL A 465 -14.19 -19.56 8.60
CA VAL A 465 -13.31 -18.40 8.81
C VAL A 465 -11.90 -18.78 8.32
N SER A 466 -11.68 -18.62 7.02
CA SER A 466 -10.39 -18.91 6.38
C SER A 466 -9.38 -17.76 6.58
N VAL A 467 -8.09 -18.11 6.50
CA VAL A 467 -6.99 -17.22 6.86
C VAL A 467 -6.05 -16.93 5.69
N ALA A 468 -5.65 -15.67 5.57
CA ALA A 468 -4.44 -15.28 4.82
C ALA A 468 -3.31 -14.90 5.78
N VAL A 469 -2.08 -15.32 5.47
CA VAL A 469 -0.86 -14.86 6.13
C VAL A 469 0.03 -14.19 5.09
N LEU A 470 0.46 -12.94 5.33
CA LEU A 470 1.18 -12.17 4.33
C LEU A 470 2.21 -11.23 4.95
N SER A 471 3.31 -10.99 4.24
CA SER A 471 4.36 -10.05 4.66
C SER A 471 4.08 -8.60 4.25
N ALA A 472 2.80 -8.22 4.20
CA ALA A 472 2.36 -6.86 3.88
C ALA A 472 2.30 -5.95 5.11
N ASN A 473 1.70 -4.77 4.94
CA ASN A 473 1.49 -3.76 5.99
C ASN A 473 0.00 -3.56 6.33
N ARG A 474 -0.93 -4.07 5.51
CA ARG A 474 -2.39 -3.93 5.72
C ARG A 474 -3.10 -5.28 5.64
N ASN A 475 -4.03 -5.47 6.56
CA ASN A 475 -4.79 -6.71 6.74
C ASN A 475 -6.27 -6.46 7.04
N PHE A 476 -6.82 -5.33 6.59
CA PHE A 476 -8.24 -5.02 6.74
C PHE A 476 -9.11 -6.10 6.09
N GLU A 477 -10.25 -6.42 6.71
CA GLU A 477 -11.20 -7.41 6.20
C GLU A 477 -11.66 -7.05 4.77
N GLY A 478 -11.54 -7.99 3.83
CA GLY A 478 -11.90 -7.79 2.42
C GLY A 478 -10.87 -7.03 1.58
N ARG A 479 -9.72 -6.63 2.16
CA ARG A 479 -8.61 -5.98 1.43
C ARG A 479 -7.68 -7.00 0.77
N VAL A 480 -7.38 -8.12 1.43
CA VAL A 480 -6.40 -9.11 0.96
C VAL A 480 -7.02 -10.06 -0.07
N HIS A 481 -8.08 -10.78 0.31
CA HIS A 481 -8.87 -11.62 -0.58
C HIS A 481 -10.33 -11.64 -0.10
N PRO A 482 -11.35 -11.73 -0.99
CA PRO A 482 -12.76 -11.72 -0.57
C PRO A 482 -13.16 -12.88 0.36
N LEU A 483 -12.52 -14.03 0.24
CA LEU A 483 -12.82 -15.23 1.03
C LEU A 483 -12.02 -15.34 2.34
N THR A 484 -11.08 -14.44 2.62
CA THR A 484 -10.25 -14.48 3.84
C THR A 484 -10.75 -13.46 4.87
N ARG A 485 -11.60 -13.94 5.78
CA ARG A 485 -12.17 -13.13 6.88
C ARG A 485 -11.13 -12.74 7.92
N ALA A 486 -10.05 -13.54 8.04
CA ALA A 486 -8.92 -13.30 8.92
C ALA A 486 -7.63 -13.12 8.12
N ASN A 487 -6.87 -12.07 8.39
CA ASN A 487 -5.64 -11.75 7.68
C ASN A 487 -4.55 -11.35 8.68
N TYR A 488 -3.40 -12.01 8.63
CA TYR A 488 -2.29 -11.79 9.57
C TYR A 488 -1.03 -11.30 8.87
N LEU A 489 -0.52 -10.17 9.34
CA LEU A 489 0.78 -9.64 8.95
C LEU A 489 1.88 -10.39 9.68
N ALA A 490 2.85 -10.93 8.96
CA ALA A 490 3.94 -11.72 9.53
C ALA A 490 5.25 -11.51 8.75
N SER A 491 6.39 -11.83 9.36
CA SER A 491 7.67 -11.83 8.64
C SER A 491 7.65 -12.87 7.50
N PRO A 492 8.37 -12.66 6.38
CA PRO A 492 8.48 -13.64 5.31
C PRO A 492 8.81 -15.09 5.78
N PRO A 493 9.71 -15.33 6.74
CA PRO A 493 9.94 -16.68 7.26
C PRO A 493 8.72 -17.26 7.99
N LEU A 494 7.97 -16.44 8.76
CA LEU A 494 6.71 -16.88 9.36
C LEU A 494 5.62 -17.17 8.32
N VAL A 495 5.57 -16.43 7.21
CA VAL A 495 4.65 -16.74 6.09
C VAL A 495 4.91 -18.17 5.57
N VAL A 496 6.17 -18.56 5.41
CA VAL A 496 6.53 -19.93 5.02
C VAL A 496 6.12 -20.93 6.11
N ALA A 497 6.42 -20.65 7.38
CA ALA A 497 6.07 -21.53 8.50
C ALA A 497 4.55 -21.77 8.62
N TYR A 498 3.72 -20.73 8.50
CA TYR A 498 2.27 -20.87 8.51
C TYR A 498 1.72 -21.57 7.27
N ALA A 499 2.37 -21.43 6.11
CA ALA A 499 2.01 -22.19 4.91
C ALA A 499 2.27 -23.71 5.10
N LEU A 500 3.40 -24.06 5.75
CA LEU A 500 3.74 -25.44 6.09
C LEU A 500 2.75 -26.03 7.10
N ALA A 501 2.47 -25.28 8.18
CA ALA A 501 1.50 -25.69 9.20
C ALA A 501 0.07 -25.80 8.63
N GLY A 502 -0.29 -24.93 7.68
CA GLY A 502 -1.62 -24.87 7.06
C GLY A 502 -2.71 -24.31 7.97
N THR A 503 -2.36 -23.78 9.14
CA THR A 503 -3.30 -23.19 10.10
C THR A 503 -2.63 -22.15 11.01
N VAL A 504 -3.40 -21.18 11.49
CA VAL A 504 -2.99 -20.29 12.60
C VAL A 504 -3.40 -20.82 13.98
N ASP A 505 -4.18 -21.90 14.02
CA ASP A 505 -4.54 -22.63 15.23
C ASP A 505 -3.40 -23.58 15.64
N ILE A 506 -2.24 -23.00 15.96
CA ILE A 506 -1.01 -23.71 16.29
C ILE A 506 -0.19 -22.92 17.32
N ASP A 507 0.34 -23.61 18.32
CA ASP A 507 1.38 -23.11 19.24
C ASP A 507 2.74 -23.66 18.78
N PHE A 508 3.52 -22.84 18.06
CA PHE A 508 4.81 -23.27 17.49
C PHE A 508 5.87 -23.67 18.55
N GLU A 509 5.70 -23.33 19.82
CA GLU A 509 6.61 -23.78 20.88
C GLU A 509 6.33 -25.23 21.29
N LYS A 510 5.06 -25.63 21.27
CA LYS A 510 4.58 -26.89 21.83
C LYS A 510 4.13 -27.91 20.80
N GLU A 511 3.77 -27.47 19.60
CA GLU A 511 3.20 -28.32 18.55
C GLU A 511 4.13 -28.40 17.34
N PRO A 512 4.28 -29.58 16.71
CA PRO A 512 5.05 -29.71 15.49
C PRO A 512 4.35 -29.05 14.29
N ILE A 513 5.12 -28.51 13.37
CA ILE A 513 4.65 -28.01 12.06
C ILE A 513 4.15 -29.17 11.20
N GLY A 514 4.81 -30.31 11.30
CA GLY A 514 4.49 -31.52 10.56
C GLY A 514 5.43 -32.66 10.92
N HIS A 515 5.35 -33.73 10.14
CA HIS A 515 6.22 -34.89 10.26
C HIS A 515 7.20 -34.87 9.09
N GLY A 516 8.49 -35.03 9.39
CA GLY A 516 9.53 -35.11 8.39
C GLY A 516 9.55 -36.46 7.65
N LYS A 517 10.43 -36.59 6.66
CA LYS A 517 10.60 -37.81 5.86
C LYS A 517 10.92 -39.07 6.68
N ASP A 518 11.51 -38.90 7.85
CA ASP A 518 11.87 -39.98 8.78
C ASP A 518 10.74 -40.30 9.78
N GLY A 519 9.57 -39.67 9.65
CA GLY A 519 8.43 -39.79 10.57
C GLY A 519 8.57 -38.99 11.86
N ASN A 520 9.70 -38.33 12.09
CA ASN A 520 9.93 -37.50 13.28
C ASN A 520 9.12 -36.20 13.22
N GLU A 521 8.64 -35.76 14.39
CA GLU A 521 8.03 -34.45 14.56
C GLU A 521 9.06 -33.34 14.26
N VAL A 522 8.67 -32.37 13.43
CA VAL A 522 9.49 -31.19 13.11
C VAL A 522 8.81 -29.94 13.68
N TYR A 523 9.52 -29.22 14.53
CA TYR A 523 9.07 -28.00 15.18
C TYR A 523 9.61 -26.76 14.46
N LEU A 524 9.06 -25.58 14.77
CA LEU A 524 9.53 -24.31 14.20
C LEU A 524 11.02 -24.09 14.47
N ARG A 525 11.48 -24.40 15.69
CA ARG A 525 12.89 -24.29 16.11
C ARG A 525 13.85 -25.13 15.26
N ASP A 526 13.38 -26.19 14.61
CA ASP A 526 14.23 -27.09 13.83
C ASP A 526 14.52 -26.50 12.42
N ILE A 527 13.65 -25.62 11.93
CA ILE A 527 13.76 -24.98 10.62
C ILE A 527 14.07 -23.48 10.70
N TRP A 528 14.05 -22.89 11.88
CA TRP A 528 14.32 -21.46 12.06
C TRP A 528 15.83 -21.16 11.90
N PRO A 529 16.22 -20.20 11.05
CA PRO A 529 17.62 -19.83 10.91
C PRO A 529 18.09 -18.92 12.05
N THR A 530 19.38 -19.01 12.38
CA THR A 530 20.03 -18.02 13.26
C THR A 530 20.32 -16.73 12.49
N ASN A 531 20.50 -15.62 13.21
CA ASN A 531 20.88 -14.35 12.61
C ASN A 531 22.24 -14.44 11.90
N GLU A 532 23.16 -15.26 12.42
CA GLU A 532 24.47 -15.48 11.80
C GLU A 532 24.35 -16.21 10.45
N GLU A 533 23.53 -17.26 10.36
CA GLU A 533 23.26 -17.97 9.09
C GLU A 533 22.69 -17.01 8.03
N ILE A 534 21.76 -16.14 8.43
CA ILE A 534 21.17 -15.13 7.54
C ILE A 534 22.25 -14.14 7.09
N GLU A 535 23.03 -13.59 8.01
CA GLU A 535 24.04 -12.58 7.71
C GLU A 535 25.11 -13.09 6.76
N GLN A 536 25.57 -14.34 6.94
CA GLN A 536 26.54 -14.99 6.05
C GLN A 536 26.01 -15.08 4.61
N VAL A 537 24.74 -15.48 4.42
CA VAL A 537 24.13 -15.57 3.09
C VAL A 537 23.90 -14.19 2.48
N VAL A 538 23.43 -13.22 3.27
CA VAL A 538 23.24 -11.83 2.80
C VAL A 538 24.57 -11.24 2.32
N LYS A 539 25.65 -11.34 3.12
CA LYS A 539 26.98 -10.81 2.76
C LYS A 539 27.55 -11.45 1.50
N SER A 540 27.33 -12.74 1.31
CA SER A 540 27.85 -13.48 0.14
C SER A 540 27.01 -13.28 -1.13
N SER A 541 25.72 -12.95 -1.00
CA SER A 541 24.79 -12.97 -2.14
C SER A 541 24.23 -11.62 -2.55
N VAL A 542 24.20 -10.61 -1.67
CA VAL A 542 23.68 -9.27 -1.99
C VAL A 542 24.84 -8.37 -2.39
N LEU A 543 25.12 -8.29 -3.68
CA LEU A 543 26.35 -7.69 -4.21
C LEU A 543 26.08 -6.42 -5.04
N PRO A 544 26.96 -5.39 -4.98
CA PRO A 544 26.72 -4.12 -5.66
C PRO A 544 26.47 -4.21 -7.17
N HIS A 545 27.16 -5.12 -7.87
CA HIS A 545 27.00 -5.29 -9.31
C HIS A 545 25.59 -5.74 -9.71
N MET A 546 24.85 -6.41 -8.83
CA MET A 546 23.47 -6.83 -9.09
C MET A 546 22.54 -5.62 -9.18
N PHE A 547 22.76 -4.61 -8.33
CA PHE A 547 22.00 -3.35 -8.37
C PHE A 547 22.32 -2.58 -9.65
N THR A 548 23.59 -2.37 -9.97
CA THR A 548 23.98 -1.60 -11.16
C THR A 548 23.47 -2.24 -12.45
N GLN A 549 23.64 -3.55 -12.64
CA GLN A 549 23.15 -4.28 -13.83
C GLN A 549 21.62 -4.24 -13.95
N THR A 550 20.91 -4.40 -12.83
CA THR A 550 19.44 -4.35 -12.81
C THR A 550 18.94 -2.98 -13.26
N TYR A 551 19.46 -1.91 -12.67
CA TYR A 551 18.95 -0.57 -12.92
C TYR A 551 19.44 0.05 -14.24
N GLU A 552 20.58 -0.40 -14.80
CA GLU A 552 20.99 -0.07 -16.16
C GLU A 552 20.01 -0.60 -17.24
N SER A 553 19.36 -1.74 -16.96
CA SER A 553 18.49 -2.43 -17.91
C SER A 553 16.99 -2.20 -17.69
N ILE A 554 16.59 -1.57 -16.58
CA ILE A 554 15.19 -1.45 -16.13
C ILE A 554 14.25 -0.80 -17.14
N LYS A 555 14.73 0.13 -17.97
CA LYS A 555 13.92 0.78 -19.03
C LYS A 555 13.79 -0.07 -20.30
N ARG A 556 14.69 -1.03 -20.50
CA ARG A 556 14.76 -1.87 -21.72
C ARG A 556 14.21 -3.27 -21.49
N CYS A 557 14.01 -3.68 -20.24
CA CYS A 557 13.66 -5.06 -19.88
C CYS A 557 12.27 -5.49 -20.35
N ASN A 558 11.32 -4.56 -20.54
CA ASN A 558 9.95 -4.90 -20.93
C ASN A 558 9.71 -4.69 -22.44
N ARG A 559 9.79 -5.78 -23.21
CA ARG A 559 9.54 -5.78 -24.65
C ARG A 559 8.12 -5.33 -25.02
N ARG A 560 7.09 -5.84 -24.32
CA ARG A 560 5.67 -5.51 -24.59
C ARG A 560 5.40 -4.01 -24.40
N TRP A 561 6.01 -3.40 -23.38
CA TRP A 561 5.97 -1.95 -23.16
C TRP A 561 6.64 -1.18 -24.30
N ASN A 562 7.85 -1.59 -24.71
CA ASN A 562 8.60 -0.92 -25.76
C ASN A 562 7.87 -0.94 -27.11
N GLU A 563 7.21 -2.05 -27.43
CA GLU A 563 6.44 -2.25 -28.67
C GLU A 563 5.04 -1.57 -28.66
N LEU A 564 4.56 -1.09 -27.51
CA LEU A 564 3.25 -0.47 -27.38
C LEU A 564 3.15 0.82 -28.22
N ARG A 565 2.26 0.85 -29.22
CA ARG A 565 2.00 2.04 -30.02
C ARG A 565 1.02 2.96 -29.31
N VAL A 566 1.29 4.27 -29.35
CA VAL A 566 0.55 5.27 -28.59
C VAL A 566 -0.03 6.33 -29.54
N PRO A 567 -1.36 6.50 -29.59
CA PRO A 567 -1.97 7.60 -30.33
C PRO A 567 -1.54 8.96 -29.78
N GLY A 568 -1.21 9.91 -30.66
CA GLY A 568 -0.81 11.26 -30.26
C GLY A 568 0.50 11.29 -29.46
N GLU A 569 1.43 10.39 -29.76
CA GLU A 569 2.78 10.41 -29.17
C GLU A 569 3.39 11.81 -29.27
N ALA A 570 3.91 12.31 -28.14
CA ALA A 570 4.40 13.68 -27.95
C ALA A 570 3.40 14.84 -28.22
N ALA A 571 2.11 14.56 -28.48
CA ALA A 571 1.10 15.60 -28.63
C ALA A 571 0.79 16.26 -27.28
N ALA A 572 0.60 17.58 -27.29
CA ALA A 572 0.27 18.34 -26.09
C ALA A 572 -1.06 17.90 -25.47
N LEU A 573 -2.09 17.75 -26.32
CA LEU A 573 -3.45 17.38 -25.92
C LEU A 573 -3.63 15.87 -26.08
N TYR A 574 -4.24 15.24 -25.07
CA TYR A 574 -4.54 13.82 -25.13
C TYR A 574 -5.71 13.57 -26.10
N PRO A 575 -5.58 12.63 -27.07
CA PRO A 575 -6.67 12.29 -27.97
C PRO A 575 -7.71 11.40 -27.26
N TRP A 576 -8.61 12.03 -26.50
CA TRP A 576 -9.67 11.32 -25.76
C TRP A 576 -10.51 10.43 -26.68
N ASP A 577 -10.56 9.13 -26.37
CA ASP A 577 -11.44 8.18 -27.05
C ASP A 577 -12.80 8.12 -26.34
N PRO A 578 -13.91 8.52 -26.99
CA PRO A 578 -15.23 8.51 -26.37
C PRO A 578 -15.73 7.09 -26.03
N SER A 579 -15.19 6.06 -26.71
CA SER A 579 -15.49 4.65 -26.44
C SER A 579 -14.67 4.06 -25.28
N SER A 580 -13.68 4.81 -24.79
CA SER A 580 -12.85 4.38 -23.66
C SER A 580 -13.70 4.11 -22.41
N THR A 581 -13.41 2.95 -21.82
CA THR A 581 -13.92 2.56 -20.50
C THR A 581 -12.86 2.70 -19.40
N TYR A 582 -11.64 3.14 -19.72
CA TYR A 582 -10.54 3.31 -18.76
C TYR A 582 -10.12 4.77 -18.56
N ILE A 583 -10.03 5.55 -19.62
CA ILE A 583 -9.50 6.92 -19.64
C ILE A 583 -10.57 7.85 -20.21
N ARG A 584 -11.21 8.64 -19.35
CA ARG A 584 -12.24 9.60 -19.75
C ARG A 584 -11.86 11.00 -19.34
N LYS A 585 -12.31 11.96 -20.14
CA LYS A 585 -12.14 13.37 -19.82
C LYS A 585 -13.00 13.71 -18.61
N PRO A 586 -12.39 14.08 -17.48
CA PRO A 586 -13.13 14.32 -16.25
C PRO A 586 -13.93 15.62 -16.36
N PRO A 587 -15.11 15.70 -15.72
CA PRO A 587 -16.01 16.82 -15.89
C PRO A 587 -15.82 17.89 -14.80
N TYR A 588 -14.74 17.81 -14.00
CA TYR A 588 -14.48 18.69 -12.85
C TYR A 588 -14.10 20.12 -13.24
N LEU A 589 -13.44 20.27 -14.40
CA LEU A 589 -12.94 21.56 -14.88
C LEU A 589 -13.86 22.19 -15.95
N GLU A 590 -15.02 21.59 -16.20
CA GLU A 590 -16.01 22.11 -17.14
C GLU A 590 -16.55 23.47 -16.67
N GLY A 591 -16.60 24.45 -17.57
CA GLY A 591 -17.07 25.79 -17.26
C GLY A 591 -16.09 26.64 -16.43
N MET A 592 -14.85 26.18 -16.23
CA MET A 592 -13.80 26.99 -15.62
C MET A 592 -13.55 28.26 -16.44
N ALA A 593 -13.48 29.41 -15.75
CA ALA A 593 -13.23 30.72 -16.34
C ALA A 593 -11.91 31.30 -15.81
N MET A 594 -11.36 32.30 -16.51
CA MET A 594 -10.11 32.98 -16.12
C MET A 594 -10.19 33.69 -14.77
N SER A 595 -11.40 34.05 -14.32
CA SER A 595 -11.61 34.72 -13.04
C SER A 595 -12.39 33.80 -12.09
N PRO A 596 -11.97 33.69 -10.82
CA PRO A 596 -12.74 32.96 -9.83
C PRO A 596 -14.11 33.63 -9.63
N PRO A 597 -15.17 32.86 -9.30
CA PRO A 597 -16.46 33.46 -9.02
C PRO A 597 -16.40 34.36 -7.78
N SER A 598 -17.24 35.40 -7.79
CA SER A 598 -17.18 36.51 -6.84
C SER A 598 -17.52 36.14 -5.40
N ARG A 599 -18.28 35.04 -5.15
CA ARG A 599 -18.58 34.52 -3.82
C ARG A 599 -18.79 32.99 -3.82
N PRO A 600 -18.32 32.28 -2.78
CA PRO A 600 -18.74 30.90 -2.55
C PRO A 600 -20.24 30.85 -2.21
N ARG A 601 -20.96 29.84 -2.69
CA ARG A 601 -22.38 29.62 -2.37
C ARG A 601 -22.53 28.99 -0.99
N SER A 602 -23.56 29.39 -0.25
CA SER A 602 -23.90 28.76 1.04
C SER A 602 -24.59 27.40 0.82
N VAL A 603 -24.30 26.44 1.71
CA VAL A 603 -25.06 25.18 1.79
C VAL A 603 -26.40 25.45 2.47
N ARG A 604 -27.50 25.12 1.81
CA ARG A 604 -28.87 25.24 2.33
C ARG A 604 -29.66 24.00 1.97
N ASP A 605 -30.52 23.55 2.88
CA ASP A 605 -31.48 22.46 2.67
C ASP A 605 -30.86 21.18 2.09
N ALA A 606 -29.61 20.88 2.48
CA ALA A 606 -28.89 19.71 2.00
C ALA A 606 -29.35 18.44 2.74
N TYR A 607 -29.58 17.36 1.99
CA TYR A 607 -29.93 16.07 2.57
C TYR A 607 -28.68 15.31 3.03
N CYS A 608 -28.82 14.61 4.15
CA CYS A 608 -27.82 13.65 4.60
C CYS A 608 -27.90 12.38 3.74
N LEU A 609 -26.91 12.17 2.87
CA LEU A 609 -26.81 10.96 2.05
C LEU A 609 -26.36 9.76 2.88
N LEU A 610 -25.47 9.97 3.86
CA LEU A 610 -24.88 8.92 4.69
C LEU A 610 -24.65 9.45 6.11
N ASN A 611 -24.99 8.64 7.10
CA ASN A 611 -24.65 8.87 8.50
C ASN A 611 -23.76 7.73 9.00
N LEU A 612 -22.47 7.98 9.16
CA LEU A 612 -21.46 6.96 9.40
C LEU A 612 -20.94 6.98 10.85
N GLY A 613 -20.25 5.90 11.22
CA GLY A 613 -19.54 5.77 12.49
C GLY A 613 -18.13 6.37 12.45
N ASP A 614 -17.32 5.95 13.42
CA ASP A 614 -15.88 6.27 13.50
C ASP A 614 -15.05 5.37 12.57
N SER A 615 -13.80 5.77 12.32
CA SER A 615 -12.77 5.02 11.58
C SER A 615 -13.21 4.53 10.21
N VAL A 616 -14.03 5.31 9.51
CA VAL A 616 -14.38 5.08 8.09
C VAL A 616 -13.14 5.33 7.24
N THR A 617 -12.56 4.26 6.70
CA THR A 617 -11.34 4.34 5.89
C THR A 617 -11.61 4.79 4.45
N THR A 618 -10.56 5.21 3.72
CA THR A 618 -10.67 5.50 2.27
C THR A 618 -11.06 4.28 1.42
N ASP A 619 -10.90 3.04 1.91
CA ASP A 619 -11.44 1.84 1.26
C ASP A 619 -12.96 1.72 1.41
N HIS A 620 -13.57 2.28 2.46
CA HIS A 620 -15.03 2.38 2.56
C HIS A 620 -15.59 3.46 1.62
N ILE A 621 -14.89 4.59 1.52
CA ILE A 621 -15.31 5.76 0.73
C ILE A 621 -15.12 5.51 -0.77
N SER A 622 -13.98 4.94 -1.18
CA SER A 622 -13.64 4.66 -2.57
C SER A 622 -12.90 3.33 -2.64
N TYR A 623 -13.66 2.23 -2.70
CA TYR A 623 -13.11 0.88 -2.77
C TYR A 623 -12.19 0.70 -3.99
N SER A 624 -11.09 -0.06 -3.84
CA SER A 624 -10.15 -0.32 -4.95
C SER A 624 -10.25 -1.72 -5.54
N GLY A 625 -10.94 -2.65 -4.87
CA GLY A 625 -10.98 -4.06 -5.28
C GLY A 625 -11.90 -4.31 -6.47
N SER A 626 -12.24 -5.57 -6.68
CA SER A 626 -13.02 -6.04 -7.83
C SER A 626 -14.39 -5.36 -7.93
N ILE A 627 -14.80 -5.06 -9.16
CA ILE A 627 -16.14 -4.53 -9.44
C ILE A 627 -17.14 -5.69 -9.42
N THR A 628 -18.03 -5.70 -8.42
CA THR A 628 -19.00 -6.77 -8.23
C THR A 628 -20.13 -6.70 -9.28
N PRO A 629 -20.53 -7.83 -9.89
CA PRO A 629 -21.72 -7.90 -10.73
C PRO A 629 -22.97 -7.35 -10.03
N GLY A 630 -23.79 -6.59 -10.74
CA GLY A 630 -25.00 -5.95 -10.19
C GLY A 630 -24.75 -4.65 -9.41
N SER A 631 -23.50 -4.20 -9.31
CA SER A 631 -23.21 -2.82 -8.87
C SER A 631 -23.46 -1.82 -10.00
N ALA A 632 -23.76 -0.56 -9.65
CA ALA A 632 -23.96 0.51 -10.62
C ALA A 632 -22.79 0.64 -11.61
N ALA A 633 -21.55 0.48 -11.14
CA ALA A 633 -20.36 0.50 -12.00
C ALA A 633 -20.32 -0.69 -12.98
N ALA A 634 -20.69 -1.89 -12.54
CA ALA A 634 -20.77 -3.06 -13.41
C ALA A 634 -21.83 -2.89 -14.50
N GLU A 635 -22.99 -2.34 -14.16
CA GLU A 635 -24.08 -2.07 -15.11
C GLU A 635 -23.65 -1.03 -16.15
N TYR A 636 -23.01 0.05 -15.72
CA TYR A 636 -22.42 1.05 -16.62
C TYR A 636 -21.40 0.44 -17.58
N LEU A 637 -20.46 -0.37 -17.08
CA LEU A 637 -19.44 -1.01 -17.91
C LEU A 637 -20.05 -2.02 -18.90
N ARG A 638 -21.06 -2.79 -18.48
CA ARG A 638 -21.81 -3.71 -19.37
C ARG A 638 -22.55 -2.96 -20.47
N ALA A 639 -23.21 -1.86 -20.13
CA ALA A 639 -23.87 -1.00 -21.12
C ALA A 639 -22.87 -0.40 -22.11
N ALA A 640 -21.63 -0.17 -21.69
CA ALA A 640 -20.52 0.26 -22.54
C ALA A 640 -19.81 -0.90 -23.29
N GLY A 641 -20.35 -2.12 -23.27
CA GLY A 641 -19.84 -3.28 -24.03
C GLY A 641 -18.84 -4.18 -23.29
N VAL A 642 -18.58 -3.96 -22.00
CA VAL A 642 -17.73 -4.84 -21.18
C VAL A 642 -18.57 -6.03 -20.68
N ALA A 643 -18.77 -7.01 -21.56
CA ALA A 643 -19.64 -8.17 -21.28
C ALA A 643 -19.01 -9.21 -20.34
N ASP A 644 -17.69 -9.41 -20.44
CA ASP A 644 -16.96 -10.41 -19.68
C ASP A 644 -16.77 -9.98 -18.21
N ARG A 645 -17.15 -10.86 -17.28
CA ARG A 645 -16.99 -10.65 -15.83
C ARG A 645 -15.54 -10.38 -15.46
N GLU A 646 -14.58 -11.05 -16.08
CA GLU A 646 -13.16 -10.86 -15.79
C GLU A 646 -12.65 -9.49 -16.26
N ARG A 647 -13.29 -8.92 -17.29
CA ARG A 647 -12.94 -7.62 -17.86
C ARG A 647 -13.55 -6.43 -17.14
N LEU A 648 -14.50 -6.64 -16.21
CA LEU A 648 -14.95 -5.57 -15.32
C LEU A 648 -13.75 -4.97 -14.56
N GLY A 649 -12.81 -5.84 -14.15
CA GLY A 649 -11.59 -5.44 -13.47
C GLY A 649 -11.87 -4.92 -12.05
N SER A 650 -11.05 -3.96 -11.62
CA SER A 650 -11.13 -3.36 -10.28
C SER A 650 -11.46 -1.87 -10.35
N TYR A 651 -12.06 -1.35 -9.28
CA TYR A 651 -12.28 0.10 -9.16
C TYR A 651 -10.95 0.87 -9.22
N GLY A 652 -9.87 0.32 -8.64
CA GLY A 652 -8.53 0.91 -8.71
C GLY A 652 -8.03 1.06 -10.16
N GLY A 653 -8.17 0.00 -10.96
CA GLY A 653 -7.78 0.01 -12.38
C GLY A 653 -8.65 0.93 -13.25
N ARG A 654 -9.81 1.37 -12.77
CA ARG A 654 -10.77 2.22 -13.50
C ARG A 654 -10.77 3.69 -13.06
N ARG A 655 -9.79 4.12 -12.25
CA ARG A 655 -9.76 5.50 -11.70
C ARG A 655 -9.56 6.62 -12.73
N GLY A 656 -9.08 6.30 -13.93
CA GLY A 656 -9.04 7.25 -15.04
C GLY A 656 -10.43 7.53 -15.66
N ASN A 657 -11.48 6.86 -15.19
CA ASN A 657 -12.85 6.99 -15.66
C ASN A 657 -13.74 7.50 -14.51
N ASP A 658 -14.11 8.78 -14.58
CA ASP A 658 -14.89 9.47 -13.54
C ASP A 658 -16.29 8.85 -13.33
N GLU A 659 -16.91 8.29 -14.38
CA GLU A 659 -18.19 7.59 -14.31
C GLU A 659 -18.10 6.31 -13.44
N VAL A 660 -16.95 5.62 -13.47
CA VAL A 660 -16.70 4.47 -12.58
C VAL A 660 -16.36 4.95 -11.17
N VAL A 661 -15.58 6.03 -11.04
CA VAL A 661 -15.21 6.61 -9.73
C VAL A 661 -16.45 7.06 -8.95
N VAL A 662 -17.39 7.77 -9.58
CA VAL A 662 -18.62 8.23 -8.90
C VAL A 662 -19.53 7.07 -8.52
N ARG A 663 -19.64 6.03 -9.36
CA ARG A 663 -20.45 4.83 -9.07
C ARG A 663 -19.80 3.95 -8.00
N GLY A 664 -18.49 4.02 -7.85
CA GLY A 664 -17.73 3.35 -6.80
C GLY A 664 -17.69 4.09 -5.46
N ALA A 665 -18.15 5.33 -5.41
CA ALA A 665 -18.19 6.11 -4.18
C ALA A 665 -19.16 5.48 -3.17
N PHE A 666 -18.62 5.08 -2.03
CA PHE A 666 -19.31 4.35 -0.96
C PHE A 666 -19.92 3.00 -1.40
N ALA A 667 -19.36 2.38 -2.44
CA ALA A 667 -19.80 1.08 -2.97
C ALA A 667 -19.23 -0.13 -2.19
N ASN A 668 -18.49 0.10 -1.11
CA ASN A 668 -17.89 -0.98 -0.32
C ASN A 668 -18.98 -1.81 0.39
N ALA A 669 -18.94 -3.13 0.20
CA ALA A 669 -19.89 -4.07 0.80
C ALA A 669 -19.92 -4.09 2.33
N ARG A 670 -18.90 -3.52 2.99
CA ARG A 670 -18.74 -3.48 4.45
C ARG A 670 -19.06 -2.12 5.07
N ILE A 671 -19.51 -1.13 4.30
CA ILE A 671 -19.89 0.17 4.87
C ILE A 671 -21.10 0.01 5.80
N VAL A 672 -21.04 0.67 6.96
CA VAL A 672 -22.12 0.68 7.95
C VAL A 672 -22.74 2.07 7.98
N ASN A 673 -23.96 2.17 7.46
CA ASN A 673 -24.74 3.40 7.44
C ASN A 673 -25.79 3.37 8.55
N LYS A 674 -25.73 4.31 9.49
CA LYS A 674 -26.68 4.44 10.61
C LYS A 674 -28.10 4.73 10.14
N LEU A 675 -28.29 5.30 8.94
CA LEU A 675 -29.61 5.46 8.32
C LEU A 675 -30.28 4.12 7.97
N MET A 676 -29.49 3.04 7.85
CA MET A 676 -29.96 1.70 7.50
C MET A 676 -30.19 0.81 8.74
N ASN A 677 -30.38 1.40 9.93
CA ASN A 677 -30.56 0.67 11.19
C ASN A 677 -29.47 -0.39 11.46
N GLY A 678 -28.22 -0.07 11.11
CA GLY A 678 -27.07 -0.96 11.32
C GLY A 678 -26.87 -2.06 10.28
N LYS A 679 -27.71 -2.16 9.24
CA LYS A 679 -27.47 -3.06 8.11
C LYS A 679 -26.15 -2.70 7.43
N VAL A 680 -25.31 -3.71 7.19
CA VAL A 680 -24.03 -3.57 6.48
C VAL A 680 -24.28 -3.63 4.98
N GLY A 681 -23.70 -2.70 4.22
CA GLY A 681 -23.76 -2.71 2.75
C GLY A 681 -23.83 -1.31 2.15
N PRO A 682 -23.62 -1.19 0.81
CA PRO A 682 -23.47 0.08 0.11
C PRO A 682 -24.83 0.74 -0.19
N LYS A 683 -25.66 0.88 0.84
CA LYS A 683 -27.04 1.35 0.75
C LYS A 683 -27.29 2.54 1.67
N THR A 684 -28.30 3.31 1.31
CA THR A 684 -28.84 4.41 2.11
C THR A 684 -30.34 4.54 1.93
N VAL A 685 -30.96 5.40 2.73
CA VAL A 685 -32.36 5.74 2.64
C VAL A 685 -32.49 7.08 1.90
N HIS A 686 -33.29 7.10 0.85
CA HIS A 686 -33.74 8.35 0.25
C HIS A 686 -34.74 9.02 1.18
N VAL A 687 -34.30 10.05 1.91
CA VAL A 687 -35.03 10.65 3.04
C VAL A 687 -36.45 11.10 2.66
N PRO A 688 -36.69 11.78 1.50
CA PRO A 688 -38.04 12.20 1.13
C PRO A 688 -39.05 11.05 0.95
N THR A 689 -38.60 9.89 0.44
CA THR A 689 -39.49 8.77 0.11
C THR A 689 -39.41 7.59 1.06
N GLY A 690 -38.38 7.52 1.92
CA GLY A 690 -38.08 6.37 2.77
C GLY A 690 -37.57 5.14 2.02
N GLU A 691 -37.24 5.27 0.74
CA GLU A 691 -36.83 4.14 -0.11
C GLU A 691 -35.37 3.75 0.16
N GLU A 692 -35.09 2.45 0.34
CA GLU A 692 -33.72 1.93 0.45
C GLU A 692 -33.11 1.77 -0.94
N LEU A 693 -32.06 2.54 -1.23
CA LEU A 693 -31.36 2.55 -2.52
C LEU A 693 -29.86 2.32 -2.34
N CYS A 694 -29.17 1.93 -3.41
CA CYS A 694 -27.71 2.03 -3.44
C CYS A 694 -27.30 3.51 -3.36
N VAL A 695 -26.14 3.79 -2.77
CA VAL A 695 -25.71 5.18 -2.50
C VAL A 695 -25.66 6.04 -3.76
N PHE A 696 -25.13 5.49 -4.86
CA PHE A 696 -25.10 6.19 -6.15
C PHE A 696 -26.51 6.52 -6.65
N ASP A 697 -27.43 5.56 -6.64
CA ASP A 697 -28.80 5.75 -7.14
C ASP A 697 -29.57 6.76 -6.30
N ALA A 698 -29.40 6.74 -4.98
CA ALA A 698 -29.95 7.75 -4.09
C ALA A 698 -29.44 9.16 -4.43
N ALA A 699 -28.13 9.30 -4.68
CA ALA A 699 -27.54 10.57 -5.08
C ALA A 699 -28.09 11.06 -6.44
N ILE A 700 -28.24 10.17 -7.43
CA ILE A 700 -28.86 10.52 -8.71
C ILE A 700 -30.34 10.92 -8.53
N LYS A 701 -31.08 10.24 -7.66
CA LYS A 701 -32.46 10.57 -7.35
C LYS A 701 -32.58 11.98 -6.76
N TYR A 702 -31.77 12.32 -5.76
CA TYR A 702 -31.70 13.69 -5.22
C TYR A 702 -31.42 14.73 -6.32
N LYS A 703 -30.45 14.46 -7.22
CA LYS A 703 -30.17 15.37 -8.35
C LYS A 703 -31.36 15.55 -9.28
N SER A 704 -32.08 14.46 -9.58
CA SER A 704 -33.25 14.48 -10.46
C SER A 704 -34.42 15.28 -9.86
N GLU A 705 -34.52 15.32 -8.54
CA GLU A 705 -35.52 16.08 -7.77
C GLU A 705 -35.12 17.55 -7.55
N GLY A 706 -33.97 17.99 -8.09
CA GLY A 706 -33.48 19.36 -7.97
C GLY A 706 -32.70 19.65 -6.68
N HIS A 707 -32.42 18.62 -5.87
CA HIS A 707 -31.55 18.73 -4.70
C HIS A 707 -30.09 18.67 -5.16
N ASN A 708 -29.49 19.85 -5.32
CA ASN A 708 -28.17 19.98 -5.96
C ASN A 708 -27.00 19.55 -5.06
N MET A 709 -27.23 19.36 -3.77
CA MET A 709 -26.21 19.11 -2.77
C MET A 709 -26.66 18.13 -1.70
N VAL A 710 -25.76 17.21 -1.38
CA VAL A 710 -25.91 16.20 -0.34
C VAL A 710 -24.70 16.24 0.58
N ILE A 711 -24.87 15.85 1.84
CA ILE A 711 -23.80 15.82 2.85
C ILE A 711 -23.61 14.41 3.40
N VAL A 712 -22.41 14.16 3.93
CA VAL A 712 -22.07 12.96 4.70
C VAL A 712 -21.76 13.39 6.13
N ILE A 713 -22.39 12.75 7.10
CA ILE A 713 -22.07 12.88 8.52
C ILE A 713 -21.22 11.66 8.90
N ALA A 714 -20.09 11.87 9.57
CA ALA A 714 -19.19 10.81 9.99
C ALA A 714 -18.61 11.07 11.38
N GLY A 715 -18.13 10.01 12.02
CA GLY A 715 -17.46 10.07 13.31
C GLY A 715 -15.97 10.44 13.20
N ALA A 716 -15.22 10.10 14.24
CA ALA A 716 -13.77 10.33 14.32
C ALA A 716 -13.00 9.55 13.23
N GLU A 717 -11.83 10.06 12.85
CA GLU A 717 -10.91 9.40 11.90
C GLU A 717 -11.50 9.07 10.51
N TYR A 718 -12.49 9.83 10.07
CA TYR A 718 -13.03 9.74 8.71
C TYR A 718 -11.94 9.98 7.65
N GLY A 719 -11.82 9.06 6.69
CA GLY A 719 -10.84 9.13 5.61
C GLY A 719 -9.45 8.60 5.97
N SER A 720 -9.31 7.79 7.02
CA SER A 720 -8.03 7.14 7.35
C SER A 720 -7.60 6.10 6.28
N GLY A 721 -6.29 5.89 6.11
CA GLY A 721 -5.74 4.83 5.25
C GLY A 721 -5.03 5.33 3.99
N SER A 722 -5.41 4.81 2.82
CA SER A 722 -4.76 5.07 1.52
C SER A 722 -4.93 6.51 1.04
N SER A 723 -3.90 7.07 0.38
CA SER A 723 -3.80 8.42 -0.20
C SER A 723 -4.72 8.72 -1.40
N ARG A 724 -5.64 7.82 -1.75
CA ARG A 724 -6.43 7.92 -2.97
C ARG A 724 -7.33 9.17 -2.99
N ASP A 725 -7.10 10.08 -3.93
CA ASP A 725 -7.92 11.29 -4.11
C ASP A 725 -9.33 11.00 -4.66
N SER A 726 -9.55 9.81 -5.22
CA SER A 726 -10.88 9.29 -5.58
C SER A 726 -11.85 9.25 -4.40
N ALA A 727 -11.34 9.13 -3.16
CA ALA A 727 -12.16 9.28 -1.95
C ALA A 727 -12.67 10.72 -1.72
N ALA A 728 -12.16 11.71 -2.44
CA ALA A 728 -12.69 13.08 -2.47
C ALA A 728 -13.42 13.38 -3.78
N LYS A 729 -12.85 13.00 -4.93
CA LYS A 729 -13.44 13.19 -6.26
C LYS A 729 -14.79 12.48 -6.40
N GLY A 730 -14.90 11.23 -5.91
CA GLY A 730 -16.13 10.44 -5.94
C GLY A 730 -17.29 11.11 -5.21
N PRO A 731 -17.17 11.42 -3.90
CA PRO A 731 -18.20 12.16 -3.16
C PRO A 731 -18.55 13.52 -3.78
N MET A 732 -17.58 14.26 -4.30
CA MET A 732 -17.85 15.52 -5.02
C MET A 732 -18.77 15.30 -6.23
N LEU A 733 -18.56 14.23 -7.00
CA LEU A 733 -19.41 13.88 -8.15
C LEU A 733 -20.80 13.37 -7.79
N LEU A 734 -21.06 13.01 -6.53
CA LEU A 734 -22.41 12.67 -6.09
C LEU A 734 -23.33 13.89 -5.96
N SER A 735 -22.78 15.10 -5.98
CA SER A 735 -23.56 16.37 -6.02
C SER A 735 -23.69 16.92 -7.45
N LYS A 736 -24.69 17.77 -7.71
CA LYS A 736 -24.86 18.46 -9.01
C LYS A 736 -24.02 19.73 -9.07
N ASP A 737 -23.97 20.48 -7.96
CA ASP A 737 -23.14 21.67 -7.84
C ASP A 737 -21.66 21.25 -7.70
N LYS A 738 -20.92 21.36 -8.80
CA LYS A 738 -19.47 21.15 -8.84
C LYS A 738 -18.72 22.38 -8.30
N TRP A 739 -17.40 22.26 -8.13
CA TRP A 739 -16.49 23.36 -7.78
C TRP A 739 -16.88 24.67 -8.49
N PRO A 740 -16.91 25.82 -7.78
CA PRO A 740 -16.39 26.09 -6.44
C PRO A 740 -17.41 25.87 -5.31
N ASN A 741 -18.49 25.14 -5.58
CA ASN A 741 -19.60 24.98 -4.65
C ASN A 741 -19.42 23.79 -3.68
N TYR A 742 -18.29 23.07 -3.75
CA TYR A 742 -18.00 21.98 -2.82
C TYR A 742 -17.55 22.56 -1.48
N VAL A 743 -18.39 22.42 -0.45
CA VAL A 743 -17.99 22.67 0.93
C VAL A 743 -17.33 21.38 1.42
N GLY A 744 -16.05 21.47 1.79
CA GLY A 744 -15.30 20.37 2.41
C GLY A 744 -15.97 19.89 3.71
N PRO A 745 -15.43 18.85 4.36
CA PRO A 745 -15.99 18.32 5.60
C PRO A 745 -16.24 19.43 6.62
N VAL A 746 -17.50 19.62 6.99
CA VAL A 746 -17.88 20.50 8.09
C VAL A 746 -17.67 19.71 9.37
N TYR A 747 -16.56 19.97 10.06
CA TYR A 747 -16.34 19.45 11.40
C TYR A 747 -17.36 20.09 12.34
N ILE A 748 -18.42 19.37 12.64
CA ILE A 748 -19.29 19.71 13.77
C ILE A 748 -18.48 19.32 15.01
N GLN A 749 -17.75 20.28 15.58
CA GLN A 749 -17.16 20.11 16.91
C GLN A 749 -18.32 19.86 17.89
N GLY A 750 -18.39 18.64 18.41
CA GLY A 750 -19.16 18.30 19.60
C GLY A 750 -18.43 18.73 20.86
#